data_AF-A0A9D6WKG0-F1
#
_entry.id   AF-A0A9D6WKG0-F1
#
_cell.length_a   1.000
_cell.length_b   1.000
_cell.length_c   1.000
_cell.angle_alpha   90.00
_cell.angle_beta   90.00
_cell.angle_gamma   90.00
#
_symmetry.space_group_name_H-M   'P 1'
#
loop_
_entity.id
_entity.type
_entity.pdbx_description
1 polymer ?
#
loop_
_entity_poly.entity_id
_entity_poly.type
_entity_poly.pdbx_seq_one_letter_code
_entity_poly.pdbx_strand_id
1 'polypeptide(L)'
;MVSSLEIYRPGITTMKTKRNPNGYWNSIESVERELLAFIKERGIRDRMPTDKELLDAGQTALRHAITKHGGHEVFAKRLGLKHLRRKRGLWNEFPALEQEIRAFVKEHGNMGMMPSAKELRCAKRTDLVRGIAQYGGYPVVASKLGLGYTYSAKPKGYWKDFENVKKEVLAYMKENDTFAKMPTAAELLESGQASLGWAINYHGGYQTVAERLGLKYTQKRQGYWKDVTNIERAVLEFVEKHGTPGQMPSLDELKKVGYGDLSRAISKHGGYTQIANRLKLSPAWKFKPMYYWKNSANLEREILDFVNQHGTLSVMPTEDELESAHRRDLVNAITKHGGFTLIALGLGLIQKRMTPLRAKDVEHTARAIQPLAESNLLSGAQVMVILRRAGLLEYRNPRVLRLSASLARGNHDEIESAISNLVSSGEEIVTETVTVAESDNLTQSEIEALTREGFDTNAPGVQLNVPAIPDTQREQAIIRGLSNLGELRLPLDDILGLLTSKILWQEFYKRLYAWYGSLAAAQTVTAEDVNAAILAAYPEHTANEFVAEASALFTFEVEQAVNFAASLSDSGWCGPRLRLHQADAARRMADVLIGSEHSERSAERESKQAESKDATRQNTFLLNADDPGMGKSASFLAAVAASGVQSVIIVAPKTVADDTWMSARGEIKRCLPHARIVRGIDETLKTDPDTRLAFFVLHYEELLNEDKVAMLAQKSFDCLCLDEIHFIKQRATQVEPTHRRSALELLRASAQTAIGLTGTPLINELAEPMSLLQTLSQHAPQFDHARLSSRRMSDVADVFEAMLPHIIRRRKDETLLHLPGCDVRPVSIPLPLDLEARMIEIYKWQRSRASEALVQLRKLATDAKLAYLVERARAARKMLILTYLTDDISEKIAV
;
A
#
# COMPACT_ATOMS: atom_id res chain seq x y z
N MET A 1 50.51 12.92 -16.28
CA MET A 1 50.48 11.53 -15.80
C MET A 1 49.45 11.44 -14.70
N VAL A 2 48.70 10.33 -14.69
CA VAL A 2 47.65 9.92 -13.74
C VAL A 2 46.31 10.64 -13.92
N SER A 3 45.37 9.98 -14.60
CA SER A 3 43.93 10.17 -14.37
C SER A 3 43.27 8.81 -14.17
N SER A 4 42.53 8.74 -13.08
CA SER A 4 41.97 7.56 -12.42
C SER A 4 40.84 6.91 -13.22
N LEU A 5 40.84 5.58 -13.26
CA LEU A 5 39.80 4.74 -13.86
C LEU A 5 38.51 4.77 -13.03
N GLU A 6 37.47 5.41 -13.58
CA GLU A 6 36.09 5.14 -13.21
C GLU A 6 35.60 3.86 -13.90
N ILE A 7 35.00 2.97 -13.11
CA ILE A 7 34.40 1.72 -13.54
C ILE A 7 33.06 2.04 -14.23
N TYR A 8 33.09 2.13 -15.55
CA TYR A 8 31.91 2.25 -16.41
C TYR A 8 31.15 0.91 -16.43
N ARG A 9 29.94 0.85 -15.87
CA ARG A 9 28.96 -0.22 -16.13
C ARG A 9 28.21 0.13 -17.43
N PRO A 10 28.27 -0.68 -18.50
CA PRO A 10 27.52 -0.37 -19.71
C PRO A 10 26.03 -0.60 -19.46
N GLY A 11 25.26 0.48 -19.64
CA GLY A 11 23.80 0.47 -19.61
C GLY A 11 23.23 -0.50 -20.64
N ILE A 12 22.20 -1.23 -20.22
CA ILE A 12 21.38 -2.06 -21.10
C ILE A 12 20.64 -1.13 -22.06
N THR A 13 21.16 -0.96 -23.26
CA THR A 13 20.47 -0.26 -24.35
C THR A 13 19.37 -1.19 -24.86
N THR A 14 18.13 -0.97 -24.45
CA THR A 14 16.96 -1.66 -25.00
C THR A 14 16.73 -1.16 -26.43
N MET A 15 16.80 -2.07 -27.42
CA MET A 15 16.48 -1.72 -28.80
C MET A 15 15.01 -1.29 -28.87
N LYS A 16 14.78 -0.04 -29.31
CA LYS A 16 13.49 0.39 -29.86
C LYS A 16 13.09 -0.60 -30.96
N THR A 17 12.03 -1.37 -30.72
CA THR A 17 11.45 -2.26 -31.72
C THR A 17 10.84 -1.40 -32.84
N LYS A 18 11.55 -1.27 -33.97
CA LYS A 18 10.91 -0.85 -35.23
C LYS A 18 9.76 -1.83 -35.49
N ARG A 19 8.52 -1.34 -35.57
CA ARG A 19 7.37 -2.17 -35.96
C ARG A 19 7.60 -2.66 -37.38
N ASN A 20 7.92 -3.95 -37.51
CA ASN A 20 8.05 -4.60 -38.81
C ASN A 20 6.65 -4.76 -39.45
N PRO A 21 6.51 -4.57 -40.77
CA PRO A 21 5.22 -4.63 -41.45
C PRO A 21 4.53 -5.99 -41.30
N ASN A 22 3.19 -6.00 -41.40
CA ASN A 22 2.40 -7.22 -41.27
C ASN A 22 2.86 -8.30 -42.25
N GLY A 23 3.14 -9.49 -41.74
CA GLY A 23 3.65 -10.62 -42.52
C GLY A 23 5.18 -10.73 -42.63
N TYR A 24 5.95 -9.79 -42.07
CA TYR A 24 7.43 -9.82 -42.10
C TYR A 24 8.02 -11.14 -41.55
N TRP A 25 7.45 -11.64 -40.45
CA TRP A 25 7.86 -12.89 -39.79
C TRP A 25 7.35 -14.17 -40.48
N ASN A 26 6.58 -14.06 -41.55
CA ASN A 26 6.14 -15.21 -42.35
C ASN A 26 7.18 -15.63 -43.39
N SER A 27 8.16 -14.78 -43.72
CA SER A 27 9.30 -15.16 -44.57
C SER A 27 10.43 -15.72 -43.72
N ILE A 28 10.97 -16.88 -44.13
CA ILE A 28 12.07 -17.53 -43.43
C ILE A 28 13.38 -16.73 -43.59
N GLU A 29 13.55 -16.02 -44.70
CA GLU A 29 14.69 -15.15 -45.01
C GLU A 29 14.73 -13.93 -44.08
N SER A 30 13.58 -13.37 -43.72
CA SER A 30 13.47 -12.28 -42.74
C SER A 30 13.93 -12.75 -41.35
N VAL A 31 13.55 -13.97 -40.95
CA VAL A 31 13.97 -14.57 -39.67
C VAL A 31 15.47 -14.82 -39.65
N GLU A 32 16.05 -15.33 -40.75
CA GLU A 32 17.50 -15.54 -40.89
C GLU A 32 18.29 -14.23 -40.74
N ARG A 33 17.81 -13.14 -41.36
CA ARG A 33 18.48 -11.83 -41.29
C ARG A 33 18.52 -11.29 -39.86
N GLU A 34 17.37 -11.32 -39.16
CA GLU A 34 17.27 -10.85 -37.77
C GLU A 34 18.09 -11.73 -36.82
N LEU A 35 18.10 -13.03 -37.06
CA LEU A 35 18.90 -13.97 -36.27
C LEU A 35 20.40 -13.74 -36.45
N LEU A 36 20.88 -13.50 -37.68
CA LEU A 36 22.28 -13.15 -37.94
C LEU A 36 22.68 -11.80 -37.34
N ALA A 37 21.79 -10.81 -37.39
CA ALA A 37 22.00 -9.51 -36.75
C ALA A 37 22.15 -9.68 -35.23
N PHE A 38 21.28 -10.47 -34.60
CA PHE A 38 21.34 -10.78 -33.18
C PHE A 38 22.65 -11.50 -32.78
N ILE A 39 23.09 -12.48 -33.58
CA ILE A 39 24.34 -13.22 -33.36
C ILE A 39 25.54 -12.27 -33.40
N LYS A 40 25.58 -11.35 -34.37
CA LYS A 40 26.65 -10.37 -34.55
C LYS A 40 26.71 -9.37 -33.38
N GLU A 41 25.56 -8.87 -32.95
CA GLU A 41 25.47 -7.89 -31.86
C GLU A 41 25.89 -8.48 -30.50
N ARG A 42 25.46 -9.72 -30.21
CA ARG A 42 25.76 -10.40 -28.94
C ARG A 42 27.12 -11.10 -28.93
N GLY A 43 27.89 -11.03 -30.02
CA GLY A 43 29.22 -11.65 -30.11
C GLY A 43 29.20 -13.18 -30.01
N ILE A 44 28.10 -13.82 -30.42
CA ILE A 44 27.97 -15.28 -30.37
C ILE A 44 28.73 -15.86 -31.56
N ARG A 45 29.77 -16.67 -31.31
CA ARG A 45 30.61 -17.27 -32.38
C ARG A 45 30.15 -18.69 -32.71
N ASP A 46 29.87 -18.94 -33.99
CA ASP A 46 29.65 -20.25 -34.63
C ASP A 46 28.65 -21.20 -33.94
N ARG A 47 27.71 -20.65 -33.15
CA ARG A 47 26.66 -21.42 -32.45
C ARG A 47 25.31 -20.74 -32.54
N MET A 48 24.26 -21.56 -32.53
CA MET A 48 22.89 -21.07 -32.46
C MET A 48 22.63 -20.45 -31.07
N PRO A 49 22.03 -19.24 -30.98
CA PRO A 49 21.57 -18.67 -29.72
C PRO A 49 20.56 -19.59 -29.01
N THR A 50 20.55 -19.56 -27.69
CA THR A 50 19.59 -20.34 -26.88
C THR A 50 18.29 -19.57 -26.67
N ASP A 51 17.19 -20.30 -26.42
CA ASP A 51 15.89 -19.71 -26.06
C ASP A 51 15.98 -18.71 -24.91
N LYS A 52 16.85 -19.00 -23.93
CA LYS A 52 17.07 -18.12 -22.78
C LYS A 52 17.76 -16.81 -23.18
N GLU A 53 18.79 -16.89 -24.02
CA GLU A 53 19.51 -15.71 -24.52
C GLU A 53 18.59 -14.78 -25.36
N LEU A 54 17.62 -15.34 -26.10
CA LEU A 54 16.62 -14.56 -26.83
C LEU A 54 15.59 -13.89 -25.90
N LEU A 55 15.17 -14.59 -24.83
CA LEU A 55 14.24 -14.07 -23.82
C LEU A 55 14.87 -12.96 -22.97
N ASP A 56 16.09 -13.17 -22.48
CA ASP A 56 16.83 -12.19 -21.67
C ASP A 56 17.11 -10.90 -22.46
N ALA A 57 17.08 -10.97 -23.80
CA ALA A 57 17.22 -9.83 -24.70
C ALA A 57 15.89 -9.21 -25.16
N GLY A 58 14.74 -9.67 -24.66
CA GLY A 58 13.41 -9.15 -25.04
C GLY A 58 12.97 -9.53 -26.46
N GLN A 59 13.68 -10.42 -27.15
CA GLN A 59 13.44 -10.80 -28.56
C GLN A 59 12.36 -11.89 -28.68
N THR A 60 11.18 -11.64 -28.12
CA THR A 60 10.07 -12.61 -28.05
C THR A 60 9.46 -12.92 -29.42
N ALA A 61 9.41 -11.94 -30.32
CA ALA A 61 8.89 -12.09 -31.68
C ALA A 61 9.81 -12.97 -32.55
N LEU A 62 11.13 -12.74 -32.49
CA LEU A 62 12.13 -13.55 -33.19
C LEU A 62 12.11 -15.00 -32.71
N ARG A 63 12.00 -15.22 -31.39
CA ARG A 63 11.85 -16.57 -30.80
C ARG A 63 10.60 -17.29 -31.32
N HIS A 64 9.45 -16.61 -31.36
CA HIS A 64 8.21 -17.19 -31.91
C HIS A 64 8.36 -17.51 -33.40
N ALA A 65 8.98 -16.63 -34.18
CA ALA A 65 9.21 -16.85 -35.60
C ALA A 65 10.14 -18.04 -35.87
N ILE A 66 11.23 -18.19 -35.10
CA ILE A 66 12.13 -19.36 -35.17
C ILE A 66 11.35 -20.65 -34.90
N THR A 67 10.49 -20.65 -33.88
CA THR A 67 9.67 -21.82 -33.52
C THR A 67 8.65 -22.15 -34.62
N LYS A 68 8.00 -21.14 -35.19
CA LYS A 68 7.03 -21.27 -36.28
C LYS A 68 7.63 -21.89 -37.55
N HIS A 69 8.89 -21.56 -37.86
CA HIS A 69 9.60 -22.01 -39.06
C HIS A 69 10.48 -23.27 -38.84
N GLY A 70 10.11 -24.13 -37.89
CA GLY A 70 10.76 -25.43 -37.67
C GLY A 70 11.82 -25.47 -36.58
N GLY A 71 11.97 -24.38 -35.83
CA GLY A 71 12.79 -24.32 -34.61
C GLY A 71 14.29 -24.20 -34.86
N HIS A 72 15.04 -24.19 -33.76
CA HIS A 72 16.48 -23.90 -33.74
C HIS A 72 17.33 -24.87 -34.58
N GLU A 73 16.88 -26.10 -34.82
CA GLU A 73 17.61 -27.08 -35.64
C GLU A 73 17.60 -26.74 -37.13
N VAL A 74 16.46 -26.26 -37.65
CA VAL A 74 16.31 -25.89 -39.07
C VAL A 74 17.20 -24.71 -39.41
N PHE A 75 17.18 -23.67 -38.56
CA PHE A 75 18.02 -22.49 -38.75
C PHE A 75 19.51 -22.79 -38.51
N ALA A 76 19.85 -23.66 -37.56
CA ALA A 76 21.24 -24.09 -37.36
C ALA A 76 21.81 -24.81 -38.60
N LYS A 77 21.02 -25.67 -39.26
CA LYS A 77 21.43 -26.34 -40.51
C LYS A 77 21.53 -25.34 -41.68
N ARG A 78 20.56 -24.45 -41.84
CA ARG A 78 20.52 -23.47 -42.95
C ARG A 78 21.63 -22.42 -42.85
N LEU A 79 21.97 -21.99 -41.64
CA LEU A 79 22.99 -20.97 -41.39
C LEU A 79 24.39 -21.55 -41.08
N GLY A 80 24.55 -22.88 -41.10
CA GLY A 80 25.82 -23.53 -40.79
C GLY A 80 26.28 -23.35 -39.33
N LEU A 81 25.36 -23.10 -38.40
CA LEU A 81 25.64 -22.85 -36.98
C LEU A 81 25.61 -24.13 -36.15
N LYS A 82 26.45 -24.23 -35.11
CA LYS A 82 26.42 -25.38 -34.19
C LYS A 82 25.17 -25.35 -33.30
N HIS A 83 24.32 -26.38 -33.38
CA HIS A 83 23.14 -26.55 -32.52
C HIS A 83 23.51 -27.27 -31.21
N LEU A 84 23.24 -26.64 -30.06
CA LEU A 84 23.64 -27.14 -28.74
C LEU A 84 22.70 -28.20 -28.12
N ARG A 85 21.54 -28.48 -28.74
CA ARG A 85 20.59 -29.49 -28.20
C ARG A 85 20.89 -30.86 -28.80
N ARG A 86 21.38 -31.79 -27.97
CA ARG A 86 21.75 -33.16 -28.36
C ARG A 86 20.50 -34.03 -28.59
N LYS A 87 20.54 -34.92 -29.58
CA LYS A 87 19.45 -35.85 -29.94
C LYS A 87 18.99 -36.67 -28.72
N ARG A 88 17.68 -36.81 -28.53
CA ARG A 88 17.10 -37.73 -27.52
C ARG A 88 17.54 -39.17 -27.85
N GLY A 89 18.08 -39.89 -26.87
CA GLY A 89 18.46 -41.31 -27.01
C GLY A 89 19.94 -41.62 -27.21
N LEU A 90 20.84 -40.62 -27.15
CA LEU A 90 22.28 -40.77 -27.44
C LEU A 90 23.01 -41.86 -26.64
N TRP A 91 22.55 -42.20 -25.43
CA TRP A 91 23.21 -43.16 -24.53
C TRP A 91 22.73 -44.61 -24.70
N ASN A 92 21.81 -44.87 -25.64
CA ASN A 92 21.34 -46.23 -25.93
C ASN A 92 22.36 -47.04 -26.76
N GLU A 93 23.38 -46.38 -27.31
CA GLU A 93 24.45 -47.02 -28.08
C GLU A 93 25.78 -46.87 -27.34
N PHE A 94 26.40 -48.00 -26.98
CA PHE A 94 27.69 -48.02 -26.29
C PHE A 94 28.83 -47.30 -27.06
N PRO A 95 28.93 -47.40 -28.41
CA PRO A 95 29.97 -46.68 -29.16
C PRO A 95 29.92 -45.15 -29.02
N ALA A 96 28.72 -44.56 -28.88
CA ALA A 96 28.55 -43.13 -28.67
C ALA A 96 29.02 -42.70 -27.26
N LEU A 97 28.76 -43.55 -26.25
CA LEU A 97 29.27 -43.35 -24.90
C LEU A 97 30.79 -43.48 -24.84
N GLU A 98 31.36 -44.48 -25.53
CA GLU A 98 32.80 -44.67 -25.65
C GLU A 98 33.50 -43.46 -26.25
N GLN A 99 33.01 -42.96 -27.39
CA GLN A 99 33.61 -41.81 -28.08
C GLN A 99 33.63 -40.57 -27.19
N GLU A 100 32.54 -40.30 -26.48
CA GLU A 100 32.43 -39.14 -25.60
C GLU A 100 33.28 -39.26 -24.33
N ILE A 101 33.42 -40.46 -23.75
CA ILE A 101 34.34 -40.68 -22.62
C ILE A 101 35.78 -40.51 -23.08
N ARG A 102 36.16 -41.06 -24.23
CA ARG A 102 37.51 -40.89 -24.81
C ARG A 102 37.80 -39.42 -25.13
N ALA A 103 36.83 -38.70 -25.68
CA ALA A 103 36.95 -37.27 -25.94
C ALA A 103 37.13 -36.47 -24.64
N PHE A 104 36.34 -36.80 -23.60
CA PHE A 104 36.46 -36.17 -22.29
C PHE A 104 37.84 -36.43 -21.65
N VAL A 105 38.34 -37.67 -21.72
CA VAL A 105 39.69 -38.03 -21.23
C VAL A 105 40.77 -37.24 -21.97
N LYS A 106 40.64 -37.07 -23.29
CA LYS A 106 41.60 -36.30 -24.09
C LYS A 106 41.63 -34.81 -23.74
N GLU A 107 40.48 -34.24 -23.38
CA GLU A 107 40.33 -32.81 -23.16
C GLU A 107 40.55 -32.40 -21.69
N HIS A 108 40.20 -33.26 -20.73
CA HIS A 108 40.15 -32.92 -19.30
C HIS A 108 40.87 -33.90 -18.38
N GLY A 109 41.40 -35.03 -18.89
CA GLY A 109 41.89 -36.14 -18.06
C GLY A 109 43.36 -36.51 -18.24
N ASN A 110 43.85 -37.35 -17.31
CA ASN A 110 45.12 -38.08 -17.47
C ASN A 110 44.95 -39.19 -18.51
N MET A 111 45.81 -39.22 -19.54
CA MET A 111 45.73 -40.22 -20.61
C MET A 111 45.73 -41.65 -20.05
N GLY A 112 44.74 -42.44 -20.43
CA GLY A 112 44.64 -43.86 -20.07
C GLY A 112 43.92 -44.17 -18.76
N MET A 113 43.37 -43.18 -18.03
CA MET A 113 42.60 -43.39 -16.80
C MET A 113 41.11 -43.04 -16.96
N MET A 114 40.23 -43.80 -16.30
CA MET A 114 38.79 -43.53 -16.31
C MET A 114 38.44 -42.27 -15.49
N PRO A 115 37.70 -41.29 -16.04
CA PRO A 115 37.31 -40.07 -15.31
C PRO A 115 36.43 -40.36 -14.10
N SER A 116 36.64 -39.63 -13.00
CA SER A 116 35.84 -39.82 -11.79
C SER A 116 34.43 -39.23 -11.94
N ALA A 117 33.48 -39.78 -11.17
CA ALA A 117 32.12 -39.24 -11.12
C ALA A 117 32.07 -37.79 -10.61
N LYS A 118 33.11 -37.32 -9.92
CA LYS A 118 33.24 -35.94 -9.45
C LYS A 118 33.69 -35.03 -10.59
N GLU A 119 34.71 -35.43 -11.35
CA GLU A 119 35.20 -34.69 -12.52
C GLU A 119 34.11 -34.49 -13.57
N LEU A 120 33.35 -35.55 -13.91
CA LEU A 120 32.24 -35.45 -14.86
C LEU A 120 31.14 -34.48 -14.38
N ARG A 121 30.87 -34.45 -13.08
CA ARG A 121 29.89 -33.52 -12.49
C ARG A 121 30.39 -32.08 -12.48
N CYS A 122 31.65 -31.86 -12.12
CA CYS A 122 32.28 -30.54 -12.16
C CYS A 122 32.32 -29.97 -13.58
N ALA A 123 32.52 -30.81 -14.59
CA ALA A 123 32.45 -30.43 -16.00
C ALA A 123 31.02 -30.32 -16.56
N LYS A 124 29.99 -30.36 -15.70
CA LYS A 124 28.55 -30.36 -16.05
C LYS A 124 28.12 -31.49 -17.00
N ARG A 125 28.95 -32.54 -17.15
CA ARG A 125 28.68 -33.77 -17.93
C ARG A 125 27.94 -34.81 -17.09
N THR A 126 26.81 -34.41 -16.49
CA THR A 126 25.94 -35.34 -15.73
C THR A 126 25.27 -36.38 -16.62
N ASP A 127 25.19 -36.11 -17.92
CA ASP A 127 24.76 -37.01 -18.97
C ASP A 127 25.66 -38.27 -19.07
N LEU A 128 26.99 -38.10 -19.05
CA LEU A 128 27.95 -39.21 -19.06
C LEU A 128 27.88 -40.06 -17.79
N VAL A 129 27.65 -39.45 -16.63
CA VAL A 129 27.50 -40.19 -15.36
C VAL A 129 26.31 -41.16 -15.43
N ARG A 130 25.20 -40.73 -16.05
CA ARG A 130 24.02 -41.58 -16.24
C ARG A 130 24.27 -42.65 -17.30
N GLY A 131 24.94 -42.30 -18.41
CA GLY A 131 25.33 -43.26 -19.44
C GLY A 131 26.22 -44.38 -18.88
N ILE A 132 27.24 -44.04 -18.08
CA ILE A 132 28.14 -45.03 -17.44
C ILE A 132 27.36 -45.95 -16.49
N ALA A 133 26.40 -45.41 -15.73
CA ALA A 133 25.56 -46.22 -14.84
C ALA A 133 24.70 -47.24 -15.61
N GLN A 134 24.19 -46.87 -16.79
CA GLN A 134 23.36 -47.73 -17.63
C GLN A 134 24.11 -48.98 -18.14
N TYR A 135 25.44 -48.90 -18.31
CA TYR A 135 26.27 -50.01 -18.79
C TYR A 135 27.06 -50.74 -17.71
N GLY A 136 26.55 -50.75 -16.47
CA GLY A 136 27.14 -51.54 -15.37
C GLY A 136 28.15 -50.78 -14.51
N GLY A 137 28.22 -49.45 -14.65
CA GLY A 137 29.03 -48.58 -13.80
C GLY A 137 30.51 -48.48 -14.21
N TYR A 138 31.25 -47.65 -13.47
CA TYR A 138 32.62 -47.26 -13.81
C TYR A 138 33.61 -48.43 -13.99
N PRO A 139 33.59 -49.51 -13.19
CA PRO A 139 34.52 -50.63 -13.37
C PRO A 139 34.29 -51.39 -14.69
N VAL A 140 33.04 -51.65 -15.05
CA VAL A 140 32.68 -52.42 -16.26
C VAL A 140 33.00 -51.61 -17.51
N VAL A 141 32.70 -50.32 -17.49
CA VAL A 141 32.99 -49.42 -18.62
C VAL A 141 34.49 -49.20 -18.75
N ALA A 142 35.25 -49.07 -17.66
CA ALA A 142 36.72 -48.95 -17.72
C ALA A 142 37.38 -50.19 -18.35
N SER A 143 36.95 -51.40 -17.97
CA SER A 143 37.42 -52.65 -18.58
C SER A 143 37.10 -52.76 -20.06
N LYS A 144 35.91 -52.32 -20.49
CA LYS A 144 35.51 -52.31 -21.91
C LYS A 144 36.30 -51.29 -22.75
N LEU A 145 36.73 -50.18 -22.14
CA LEU A 145 37.45 -49.10 -22.82
C LEU A 145 38.98 -49.24 -22.78
N GLY A 146 39.50 -50.21 -22.02
CA GLY A 146 40.94 -50.38 -21.79
C GLY A 146 41.54 -49.22 -20.98
N LEU A 147 40.76 -48.57 -20.13
CA LEU A 147 41.20 -47.47 -19.27
C LEU A 147 41.54 -48.00 -17.86
N GLY A 148 42.65 -47.55 -17.29
CA GLY A 148 43.05 -47.81 -15.91
C GLY A 148 42.02 -47.28 -14.92
N TYR A 149 41.75 -48.08 -13.89
CA TYR A 149 40.77 -47.79 -12.84
C TYR A 149 41.38 -48.12 -11.47
N THR A 150 41.62 -47.10 -10.64
CA THR A 150 42.38 -47.23 -9.38
C THR A 150 41.54 -47.61 -8.16
N TYR A 151 40.23 -47.79 -8.28
CA TYR A 151 39.40 -48.26 -7.17
C TYR A 151 39.23 -49.78 -7.22
N SER A 152 40.22 -50.51 -6.71
CA SER A 152 40.14 -51.95 -6.51
C SER A 152 39.13 -52.28 -5.40
N ALA A 153 37.90 -52.62 -5.76
CA ALA A 153 36.93 -53.15 -4.81
C ALA A 153 37.42 -54.51 -4.28
N LYS A 154 37.87 -54.57 -3.02
CA LYS A 154 38.27 -55.81 -2.35
C LYS A 154 37.06 -56.76 -2.23
N PRO A 155 37.25 -58.09 -2.29
CA PRO A 155 36.16 -59.06 -2.32
C PRO A 155 35.23 -58.95 -1.10
N LYS A 156 33.97 -59.34 -1.30
CA LYS A 156 32.88 -59.19 -0.33
C LYS A 156 33.20 -59.96 0.95
N GLY A 157 33.47 -59.25 2.05
CA GLY A 157 33.82 -59.83 3.36
C GLY A 157 35.25 -59.55 3.84
N TYR A 158 36.15 -59.08 2.96
CA TYR A 158 37.55 -58.78 3.31
C TYR A 158 37.69 -57.85 4.53
N TRP A 159 36.89 -56.79 4.56
CA TRP A 159 36.89 -55.78 5.64
C TRP A 159 36.25 -56.25 6.96
N LYS A 160 35.58 -57.41 6.98
CA LYS A 160 34.99 -57.98 8.20
C LYS A 160 36.02 -58.70 9.07
N ASP A 161 37.21 -59.01 8.55
CA ASP A 161 38.31 -59.62 9.29
C ASP A 161 39.24 -58.53 9.86
N PHE A 162 39.48 -58.56 11.16
CA PHE A 162 40.32 -57.56 11.84
C PHE A 162 41.78 -57.65 11.42
N GLU A 163 42.30 -58.84 11.10
CA GLU A 163 43.71 -58.99 10.69
C GLU A 163 43.98 -58.33 9.34
N ASN A 164 43.00 -58.35 8.42
CA ASN A 164 43.08 -57.61 7.17
C ASN A 164 43.04 -56.09 7.41
N VAL A 165 42.20 -55.61 8.32
CA VAL A 165 42.15 -54.19 8.69
C VAL A 165 43.47 -53.75 9.33
N LYS A 166 44.02 -54.54 10.26
CA LYS A 166 45.33 -54.31 10.88
C LYS A 166 46.44 -54.23 9.84
N LYS A 167 46.49 -55.17 8.89
CA LYS A 167 47.49 -55.18 7.81
C LYS A 167 47.43 -53.91 6.96
N GLU A 168 46.23 -53.48 6.59
CA GLU A 168 46.03 -52.29 5.75
C GLU A 168 46.32 -50.99 6.52
N VAL A 169 45.99 -50.90 7.82
CA VAL A 169 46.36 -49.75 8.68
C VAL A 169 47.89 -49.65 8.83
N LEU A 170 48.58 -50.76 9.10
CA LEU A 170 50.04 -50.76 9.23
C LEU A 170 50.74 -50.48 7.90
N ALA A 171 50.19 -50.96 6.78
CA ALA A 171 50.69 -50.64 5.44
C ALA A 171 50.56 -49.15 5.13
N TYR A 172 49.40 -48.55 5.41
CA TYR A 172 49.17 -47.12 5.27
C TYR A 172 50.14 -46.28 6.10
N MET A 173 50.42 -46.70 7.33
CA MET A 173 51.38 -46.01 8.22
C MET A 173 52.81 -46.06 7.68
N LYS A 174 53.23 -47.20 7.10
CA LYS A 174 54.55 -47.36 6.49
C LYS A 174 54.72 -46.51 5.22
N GLU A 175 53.65 -46.35 4.45
CA GLU A 175 53.66 -45.57 3.21
C GLU A 175 53.63 -44.05 3.45
N ASN A 176 53.04 -43.60 4.55
CA ASN A 176 52.89 -42.17 4.90
C ASN A 176 53.77 -41.72 6.09
N ASP A 177 54.79 -42.50 6.44
CA ASP A 177 55.80 -42.20 7.47
C ASP A 177 55.25 -41.76 8.85
N THR A 178 54.12 -42.35 9.26
CA THR A 178 53.44 -42.05 10.53
C THR A 178 53.70 -43.15 11.55
N PHE A 179 54.71 -42.97 12.40
CA PHE A 179 55.05 -43.96 13.44
C PHE A 179 54.22 -43.76 14.73
N ALA A 180 53.60 -44.83 15.21
CA ALA A 180 52.91 -44.94 16.52
C ALA A 180 51.69 -44.02 16.76
N LYS A 181 51.18 -43.32 15.74
CA LYS A 181 49.97 -42.48 15.81
C LYS A 181 48.88 -43.02 14.88
N MET A 182 47.66 -43.17 15.39
CA MET A 182 46.53 -43.65 14.59
C MET A 182 46.14 -42.60 13.51
N PRO A 183 46.02 -42.99 12.22
CA PRO A 183 45.55 -42.09 11.16
C PRO A 183 44.17 -41.52 11.44
N THR A 184 43.95 -40.24 11.10
CA THR A 184 42.63 -39.63 11.27
C THR A 184 41.70 -39.97 10.11
N ALA A 185 40.38 -39.91 10.35
CA ALA A 185 39.39 -40.15 9.30
C ALA A 185 39.50 -39.17 8.11
N ALA A 186 39.99 -37.96 8.36
CA ALA A 186 40.24 -36.96 7.32
C ALA A 186 41.45 -37.34 6.44
N GLU A 187 42.56 -37.75 7.06
CA GLU A 187 43.76 -38.21 6.36
C GLU A 187 43.47 -39.42 5.46
N LEU A 188 42.69 -40.39 5.95
CA LEU A 188 42.27 -41.55 5.15
C LEU A 188 41.33 -41.18 4.00
N LEU A 189 40.54 -40.10 4.14
CA LEU A 189 39.64 -39.64 3.08
C LEU A 189 40.40 -38.87 1.99
N GLU A 190 41.34 -38.02 2.38
CA GLU A 190 42.18 -37.24 1.45
C GLU A 190 43.13 -38.12 0.65
N SER A 191 43.63 -39.21 1.25
CA SER A 191 44.42 -40.24 0.58
C SER A 191 43.59 -41.27 -0.22
N GLY A 192 42.26 -41.10 -0.29
CA GLY A 192 41.36 -41.97 -1.05
C GLY A 192 41.07 -43.33 -0.39
N GLN A 193 41.56 -43.58 0.81
CA GLN A 193 41.39 -44.81 1.61
C GLN A 193 40.09 -44.81 2.44
N ALA A 194 38.99 -44.32 1.86
CA ALA A 194 37.69 -44.23 2.54
C ALA A 194 37.15 -45.60 2.99
N SER A 195 37.42 -46.67 2.24
CA SER A 195 37.02 -48.04 2.59
C SER A 195 37.72 -48.56 3.85
N LEU A 196 39.00 -48.22 4.04
CA LEU A 196 39.75 -48.53 5.25
C LEU A 196 39.16 -47.78 6.46
N GLY A 197 38.83 -46.50 6.28
CA GLY A 197 38.16 -45.71 7.32
C GLY A 197 36.80 -46.27 7.73
N TRP A 198 36.02 -46.81 6.78
CA TRP A 198 34.78 -47.54 7.08
C TRP A 198 35.02 -48.85 7.83
N ALA A 199 36.05 -49.63 7.43
CA ALA A 199 36.39 -50.88 8.09
C ALA A 199 36.84 -50.66 9.54
N ILE A 200 37.62 -49.62 9.81
CA ILE A 200 38.02 -49.22 11.18
C ILE A 200 36.79 -48.93 12.04
N ASN A 201 35.79 -48.22 11.50
CA ASN A 201 34.53 -47.97 12.19
C ASN A 201 33.73 -49.25 12.45
N TYR A 202 33.72 -50.18 11.49
CA TYR A 202 33.05 -51.48 11.65
C TYR A 202 33.63 -52.30 12.81
N HIS A 203 34.94 -52.23 13.05
CA HIS A 203 35.64 -52.95 14.13
C HIS A 203 35.67 -52.22 15.49
N GLY A 204 34.73 -51.30 15.71
CA GLY A 204 34.58 -50.60 16.99
C GLY A 204 35.17 -49.20 17.03
N GLY A 205 35.56 -48.63 15.88
CA GLY A 205 36.02 -47.25 15.78
C GLY A 205 37.51 -47.05 15.99
N TYR A 206 38.00 -45.87 15.59
CA TYR A 206 39.43 -45.55 15.55
C TYR A 206 40.13 -45.70 16.91
N GLN A 207 39.44 -45.44 18.02
CA GLN A 207 39.99 -45.62 19.37
C GLN A 207 40.19 -47.10 19.72
N THR A 208 39.16 -47.92 19.53
CA THR A 208 39.21 -49.36 19.86
C THR A 208 40.26 -50.08 19.00
N VAL A 209 40.36 -49.69 17.73
CA VAL A 209 41.39 -50.21 16.83
C VAL A 209 42.78 -49.71 17.23
N ALA A 210 42.92 -48.43 17.63
CA ALA A 210 44.20 -47.91 18.13
C ALA A 210 44.66 -48.62 19.42
N GLU A 211 43.77 -48.86 20.38
CA GLU A 211 44.07 -49.60 21.62
C GLU A 211 44.49 -51.05 21.31
N ARG A 212 43.79 -51.74 20.39
CA ARG A 212 44.15 -53.10 19.95
C ARG A 212 45.48 -53.19 19.19
N LEU A 213 45.91 -52.08 18.58
CA LEU A 213 47.16 -51.98 17.83
C LEU A 213 48.30 -51.34 18.64
N GLY A 214 48.05 -50.90 19.89
CA GLY A 214 49.02 -50.19 20.72
C GLY A 214 49.39 -48.79 20.20
N LEU A 215 48.51 -48.13 19.45
CA LEU A 215 48.72 -46.83 18.82
C LEU A 215 48.16 -45.68 19.68
N LYS A 216 48.82 -44.52 19.69
CA LYS A 216 48.31 -43.32 20.39
C LYS A 216 47.13 -42.72 19.63
N TYR A 217 45.98 -42.57 20.30
CA TYR A 217 44.75 -41.95 19.78
C TYR A 217 44.44 -40.64 20.51
N THR A 218 44.40 -39.53 19.78
CA THR A 218 44.33 -38.16 20.34
C THR A 218 42.91 -37.56 20.41
N GLN A 219 41.87 -38.27 19.98
CA GLN A 219 40.50 -37.74 19.94
C GLN A 219 39.67 -38.20 21.14
N LYS A 220 38.89 -37.27 21.72
CA LYS A 220 38.03 -37.52 22.89
C LYS A 220 36.88 -38.49 22.51
N ARG A 221 36.49 -39.39 23.43
CA ARG A 221 35.46 -40.44 23.22
C ARG A 221 34.17 -39.88 22.59
N GLN A 222 33.52 -40.64 21.69
CA GLN A 222 32.16 -40.27 21.25
C GLN A 222 31.23 -40.23 22.46
N GLY A 223 30.56 -39.09 22.68
CA GLY A 223 29.74 -38.86 23.86
C GLY A 223 30.47 -38.17 25.03
N TYR A 224 31.76 -37.87 24.92
CA TYR A 224 32.51 -37.09 25.93
C TYR A 224 31.79 -35.78 26.30
N TRP A 225 31.29 -35.08 25.28
CA TRP A 225 30.54 -33.82 25.42
C TRP A 225 29.07 -34.00 25.79
N LYS A 226 28.54 -35.23 25.96
CA LYS A 226 27.18 -35.45 26.47
C LYS A 226 27.11 -35.29 28.00
N ASP A 227 28.24 -35.48 28.68
CA ASP A 227 28.34 -35.27 30.12
C ASP A 227 28.70 -33.81 30.40
N VAL A 228 27.83 -33.12 31.13
CA VAL A 228 27.98 -31.70 31.45
C VAL A 228 29.21 -31.46 32.33
N THR A 229 29.60 -32.42 33.19
CA THR A 229 30.80 -32.27 34.03
C THR A 229 32.10 -32.23 33.22
N ASN A 230 32.14 -32.88 32.06
CA ASN A 230 33.28 -32.81 31.13
C ASN A 230 33.34 -31.47 30.39
N ILE A 231 32.19 -30.82 30.16
CA ILE A 231 32.11 -29.47 29.61
C ILE A 231 32.58 -28.47 30.68
N GLU A 232 32.08 -28.60 31.90
CA GLU A 232 32.43 -27.76 33.05
C GLU A 232 33.94 -27.78 33.33
N ARG A 233 34.55 -28.97 33.37
CA ARG A 233 36.00 -29.12 33.54
C ARG A 233 36.79 -28.48 32.40
N ALA A 234 36.37 -28.69 31.16
CA ALA A 234 37.05 -28.14 29.99
C ALA A 234 36.94 -26.61 29.91
N VAL A 235 35.84 -26.02 30.40
CA VAL A 235 35.68 -24.56 30.53
C VAL A 235 36.61 -24.02 31.61
N LEU A 236 36.66 -24.65 32.78
CA LEU A 236 37.55 -24.22 33.87
C LEU A 236 39.03 -24.30 33.47
N GLU A 237 39.44 -25.39 32.81
CA GLU A 237 40.80 -25.58 32.30
C GLU A 237 41.16 -24.52 31.24
N PHE A 238 40.21 -24.13 30.39
CA PHE A 238 40.40 -23.04 29.44
C PHE A 238 40.54 -21.69 30.15
N VAL A 239 39.71 -21.41 31.16
CA VAL A 239 39.79 -20.17 31.96
C VAL A 239 41.14 -20.06 32.67
N GLU A 240 41.62 -21.16 33.25
CA GLU A 240 42.90 -21.20 33.95
C GLU A 240 44.10 -20.96 33.01
N LYS A 241 44.02 -21.47 31.78
CA LYS A 241 45.14 -21.44 30.83
C LYS A 241 45.15 -20.22 29.90
N HIS A 242 43.98 -19.69 29.56
CA HIS A 242 43.80 -18.69 28.51
C HIS A 242 42.81 -17.57 28.86
N GLY A 243 42.08 -17.65 29.97
CA GLY A 243 41.02 -16.72 30.34
C GLY A 243 41.32 -15.83 31.55
N THR A 244 40.32 -15.04 31.94
CA THR A 244 40.31 -14.22 33.15
C THR A 244 39.62 -15.00 34.29
N PRO A 245 40.25 -15.15 35.47
CA PRO A 245 39.66 -15.88 36.59
C PRO A 245 38.26 -15.36 36.97
N GLY A 246 37.28 -16.26 37.07
CA GLY A 246 35.90 -15.91 37.44
C GLY A 246 35.01 -15.44 36.28
N GLN A 247 35.52 -15.31 35.05
CA GLN A 247 34.73 -14.92 33.88
C GLN A 247 34.53 -16.08 32.89
N MET A 248 33.36 -16.10 32.25
CA MET A 248 33.02 -17.10 31.24
C MET A 248 33.66 -16.73 29.88
N PRO A 249 34.45 -17.63 29.25
CA PRO A 249 35.12 -17.38 27.97
C PRO A 249 34.18 -17.11 26.80
N SER A 250 34.61 -16.27 25.86
CA SER A 250 33.78 -15.92 24.70
C SER A 250 33.78 -16.98 23.58
N LEU A 251 32.76 -16.99 22.71
CA LEU A 251 32.68 -17.90 21.56
C LEU A 251 33.79 -17.61 20.56
N ASP A 252 34.14 -16.34 20.40
CA ASP A 252 35.24 -15.93 19.53
C ASP A 252 36.61 -16.25 20.16
N GLU A 253 36.77 -16.14 21.49
CA GLU A 253 37.97 -16.60 22.20
C GLU A 253 38.17 -18.12 22.04
N LEU A 254 37.12 -18.91 22.28
CA LEU A 254 37.19 -20.37 22.14
C LEU A 254 37.50 -20.78 20.69
N LYS A 255 36.93 -20.10 19.69
CA LYS A 255 37.21 -20.39 18.28
C LYS A 255 38.60 -19.97 17.85
N LYS A 256 39.09 -18.80 18.27
CA LYS A 256 40.45 -18.31 17.93
C LYS A 256 41.54 -19.25 18.41
N VAL A 257 41.35 -19.88 19.56
CA VAL A 257 42.32 -20.82 20.16
C VAL A 257 42.06 -22.29 19.74
N GLY A 258 41.09 -22.53 18.85
CA GLY A 258 40.82 -23.86 18.27
C GLY A 258 39.91 -24.77 19.09
N TYR A 259 39.33 -24.30 20.20
CA TYR A 259 38.34 -25.00 21.03
C TYR A 259 36.91 -24.88 20.48
N GLY A 260 36.75 -25.00 19.16
CA GLY A 260 35.45 -24.87 18.49
C GLY A 260 34.49 -26.04 18.75
N ASP A 261 35.03 -27.20 19.14
CA ASP A 261 34.28 -28.36 19.61
C ASP A 261 33.66 -28.12 20.99
N LEU A 262 34.41 -27.53 21.93
CA LEU A 262 33.92 -27.09 23.24
C LEU A 262 32.82 -26.02 23.10
N SER A 263 33.02 -25.01 22.24
CA SER A 263 32.00 -24.01 21.94
C SER A 263 30.68 -24.63 21.47
N ARG A 264 30.76 -25.61 20.55
CA ARG A 264 29.59 -26.33 20.03
C ARG A 264 28.93 -27.21 21.10
N ALA A 265 29.70 -27.80 22.01
CA ALA A 265 29.20 -28.56 23.15
C ALA A 265 28.42 -27.68 24.13
N ILE A 266 28.97 -26.51 24.47
CA ILE A 266 28.32 -25.49 25.33
C ILE A 266 26.97 -25.07 24.74
N SER A 267 26.91 -24.78 23.43
CA SER A 267 25.66 -24.42 22.75
C SER A 267 24.59 -25.52 22.79
N LYS A 268 24.98 -26.80 22.76
CA LYS A 268 24.04 -27.94 22.81
C LYS A 268 23.52 -28.23 24.22
N HIS A 269 24.30 -27.95 25.26
CA HIS A 269 23.95 -28.21 26.66
C HIS A 269 23.38 -26.97 27.37
N GLY A 270 22.44 -26.28 26.71
CA GLY A 270 21.69 -25.18 27.31
C GLY A 270 22.32 -23.78 27.17
N GLY A 271 23.46 -23.68 26.46
CA GLY A 271 24.09 -22.41 26.11
C GLY A 271 25.02 -21.86 27.19
N TYR A 272 25.69 -20.75 26.84
CA TYR A 272 26.73 -20.12 27.67
C TYR A 272 26.20 -19.64 29.02
N THR A 273 24.93 -19.25 29.11
CA THR A 273 24.30 -18.75 30.34
C THR A 273 24.06 -19.85 31.38
N GLN A 274 23.59 -21.03 30.97
CA GLN A 274 23.35 -22.13 31.91
C GLN A 274 24.66 -22.69 32.48
N ILE A 275 25.70 -22.80 31.65
CA ILE A 275 27.02 -23.29 32.09
C ILE A 275 27.72 -22.25 32.97
N ALA A 276 27.60 -20.94 32.66
CA ALA A 276 28.10 -19.87 33.52
C ALA A 276 27.46 -19.90 34.92
N ASN A 277 26.15 -20.07 35.00
CA ASN A 277 25.43 -20.17 36.27
C ASN A 277 25.84 -21.40 37.10
N ARG A 278 26.07 -22.55 36.44
CA ARG A 278 26.53 -23.77 37.12
C ARG A 278 27.94 -23.65 37.67
N LEU A 279 28.84 -23.01 36.92
CA LEU A 279 30.22 -22.78 37.31
C LEU A 279 30.42 -21.55 38.20
N LYS A 280 29.35 -20.80 38.50
CA LYS A 280 29.40 -19.49 39.18
C LYS A 280 30.37 -18.51 38.51
N LEU A 281 30.50 -18.59 37.19
CA LEU A 281 31.29 -17.66 36.39
C LEU A 281 30.41 -16.51 35.91
N SER A 282 30.94 -15.28 35.89
CA SER A 282 30.20 -14.12 35.38
C SER A 282 30.20 -14.11 33.84
N PRO A 283 29.02 -13.99 33.18
CA PRO A 283 28.97 -13.88 31.72
C PRO A 283 29.52 -12.50 31.29
N ALA A 284 30.57 -12.49 30.47
CA ALA A 284 31.26 -11.26 30.08
C ALA A 284 30.54 -10.43 28.97
N TRP A 285 29.34 -10.80 28.51
CA TRP A 285 28.81 -10.32 27.22
C TRP A 285 27.48 -9.58 27.32
N LYS A 286 27.46 -8.35 26.81
CA LYS A 286 26.27 -7.47 26.66
C LYS A 286 25.56 -7.60 25.29
N PHE A 287 25.45 -8.79 24.68
CA PHE A 287 24.69 -8.95 23.42
C PHE A 287 23.65 -10.05 23.46
N LYS A 288 22.43 -9.68 23.04
CA LYS A 288 21.24 -10.54 23.05
C LYS A 288 21.08 -11.30 21.73
N PRO A 289 20.43 -12.48 21.71
CA PRO A 289 20.27 -13.31 20.51
C PRO A 289 19.62 -12.57 19.34
N MET A 290 19.94 -12.96 18.10
CA MET A 290 19.46 -12.30 16.86
C MET A 290 17.93 -12.19 16.75
N TYR A 291 17.17 -13.07 17.40
CA TYR A 291 15.70 -13.08 17.41
C TYR A 291 15.09 -12.34 18.61
N TYR A 292 15.89 -11.99 19.62
CA TYR A 292 15.41 -11.34 20.84
C TYR A 292 14.73 -10.00 20.54
N TRP A 293 15.36 -9.21 19.66
CA TRP A 293 14.87 -7.92 19.20
C TRP A 293 13.79 -8.02 18.13
N LYS A 294 13.41 -9.22 17.65
CA LYS A 294 12.24 -9.35 16.76
C LYS A 294 10.92 -9.36 17.53
N ASN A 295 10.96 -9.60 18.83
CA ASN A 295 9.79 -9.61 19.70
C ASN A 295 9.58 -8.21 20.30
N SER A 296 8.47 -7.55 19.97
CA SER A 296 8.10 -6.22 20.47
C SER A 296 8.03 -6.17 22.00
N ALA A 297 7.51 -7.22 22.65
CA ALA A 297 7.40 -7.27 24.12
C ALA A 297 8.76 -7.31 24.85
N ASN A 298 9.84 -7.70 24.17
CA ASN A 298 11.20 -7.61 24.72
C ASN A 298 11.79 -6.21 24.53
N LEU A 299 11.46 -5.54 23.43
CA LEU A 299 11.87 -4.16 23.17
C LEU A 299 11.20 -3.20 24.16
N GLU A 300 9.89 -3.37 24.36
CA GLU A 300 9.07 -2.61 25.31
C GLU A 300 9.63 -2.70 26.75
N ARG A 301 9.87 -3.91 27.24
CA ARG A 301 10.43 -4.15 28.58
C ARG A 301 11.77 -3.47 28.77
N GLU A 302 12.64 -3.54 27.77
CA GLU A 302 13.99 -3.00 27.86
C GLU A 302 14.04 -1.48 27.81
N ILE A 303 13.10 -0.85 27.11
CA ILE A 303 12.93 0.60 27.12
C ILE A 303 12.41 1.03 28.49
N LEU A 304 11.41 0.34 29.06
CA LEU A 304 10.89 0.63 30.39
C LEU A 304 11.94 0.43 31.49
N ASP A 305 12.74 -0.64 31.41
CA ASP A 305 13.84 -0.90 32.35
C ASP A 305 14.91 0.18 32.27
N PHE A 306 15.25 0.65 31.06
CA PHE A 306 16.18 1.76 30.87
C PHE A 306 15.64 3.07 31.45
N VAL A 307 14.36 3.38 31.19
CA VAL A 307 13.67 4.57 31.74
C VAL A 307 13.68 4.54 33.27
N ASN A 308 13.45 3.37 33.88
CA ASN A 308 13.46 3.21 35.34
C ASN A 308 14.86 3.35 35.96
N GLN A 309 15.92 2.95 35.25
CA GLN A 309 17.30 2.93 35.78
C GLN A 309 18.07 4.24 35.53
N HIS A 310 17.82 4.89 34.39
CA HIS A 310 18.66 5.98 33.89
C HIS A 310 17.87 7.19 33.36
N GLY A 311 16.55 7.06 33.21
CA GLY A 311 15.69 8.07 32.58
C GLY A 311 14.81 8.84 33.56
N THR A 312 13.89 9.63 32.99
CA THR A 312 12.80 10.28 33.72
C THR A 312 11.53 9.45 33.48
N LEU A 313 10.82 9.09 34.55
CA LEU A 313 9.59 8.29 34.46
C LEU A 313 8.62 8.90 33.43
N SER A 314 8.07 8.05 32.56
CA SER A 314 7.14 8.41 31.47
C SER A 314 7.73 9.24 30.33
N VAL A 315 9.06 9.39 30.21
CA VAL A 315 9.73 10.10 29.11
C VAL A 315 10.56 9.14 28.27
N MET A 316 10.43 9.21 26.95
CA MET A 316 11.19 8.40 26.00
C MET A 316 12.66 8.84 25.98
N PRO A 317 13.63 7.92 26.18
CA PRO A 317 15.06 8.23 26.09
C PRO A 317 15.45 8.72 24.70
N THR A 318 16.36 9.69 24.62
CA THR A 318 16.90 10.14 23.33
C THR A 318 17.93 9.16 22.78
N GLU A 319 18.21 9.25 21.47
CA GLU A 319 19.28 8.46 20.84
C GLU A 319 20.63 8.72 21.52
N ASP A 320 20.96 9.98 21.78
CA ASP A 320 22.21 10.37 22.47
C ASP A 320 22.32 9.80 23.89
N GLU A 321 21.21 9.74 24.63
CA GLU A 321 21.16 9.16 25.99
C GLU A 321 21.39 7.64 25.95
N LEU A 322 20.79 6.96 24.97
CA LEU A 322 21.01 5.53 24.76
C LEU A 322 22.44 5.24 24.28
N GLU A 323 22.99 6.06 23.37
CA GLU A 323 24.37 5.92 22.89
C GLU A 323 25.40 6.19 23.99
N SER A 324 25.18 7.23 24.80
CA SER A 324 26.02 7.58 25.95
C SER A 324 25.98 6.49 27.03
N ALA A 325 24.87 5.77 27.16
CA ALA A 325 24.74 4.59 28.01
C ALA A 325 25.24 3.29 27.34
N HIS A 326 25.89 3.39 26.17
CA HIS A 326 26.37 2.27 25.37
C HIS A 326 25.29 1.25 24.96
N ARG A 327 24.04 1.72 24.79
CA ARG A 327 22.87 0.95 24.35
C ARG A 327 22.52 1.16 22.87
N ARG A 328 23.53 1.08 21.99
CA ARG A 328 23.31 1.09 20.52
C ARG A 328 22.47 -0.09 20.02
N ASP A 329 22.41 -1.17 20.79
CA ASP A 329 21.52 -2.30 20.54
C ASP A 329 20.04 -1.87 20.61
N LEU A 330 19.66 -1.04 21.59
CA LEU A 330 18.31 -0.49 21.72
C LEU A 330 18.00 0.51 20.60
N VAL A 331 18.92 1.40 20.27
CA VAL A 331 18.75 2.35 19.16
C VAL A 331 18.44 1.61 17.86
N ASN A 332 19.24 0.60 17.52
CA ASN A 332 19.02 -0.20 16.31
C ASN A 332 17.73 -1.03 16.35
N ALA A 333 17.32 -1.51 17.53
CA ALA A 333 16.07 -2.23 17.69
C ALA A 333 14.86 -1.30 17.53
N ILE A 334 14.92 -0.10 18.11
CA ILE A 334 13.92 0.95 17.99
C ILE A 334 13.72 1.34 16.52
N THR A 335 14.81 1.63 15.80
CA THR A 335 14.76 1.99 14.37
C THR A 335 14.14 0.89 13.50
N LYS A 336 14.41 -0.39 13.82
CA LYS A 336 13.84 -1.53 13.07
C LYS A 336 12.36 -1.79 13.32
N HIS A 337 11.82 -1.30 14.44
CA HIS A 337 10.41 -1.48 14.84
C HIS A 337 9.56 -0.23 14.61
N GLY A 338 10.02 0.70 13.77
CA GLY A 338 9.26 1.90 13.40
C GLY A 338 9.79 3.20 14.02
N GLY A 339 10.94 3.16 14.71
CA GLY A 339 11.60 4.36 15.24
C GLY A 339 11.08 4.81 16.60
N PHE A 340 11.68 5.88 17.11
CA PHE A 340 11.44 6.37 18.48
C PHE A 340 9.99 6.84 18.69
N THR A 341 9.34 7.38 17.67
CA THR A 341 7.98 7.94 17.75
C THR A 341 6.92 6.86 17.90
N LEU A 342 6.91 5.86 17.01
CA LEU A 342 5.94 4.75 17.04
C LEU A 342 6.03 3.93 18.34
N ILE A 343 7.24 3.71 18.85
CA ILE A 343 7.45 2.93 20.08
C ILE A 343 7.08 3.75 21.32
N ALA A 344 7.35 5.06 21.33
CA ALA A 344 6.90 5.94 22.41
C ALA A 344 5.36 5.98 22.49
N LEU A 345 4.66 5.97 21.34
CA LEU A 345 3.20 5.91 21.27
C LEU A 345 2.65 4.59 21.83
N GLY A 346 3.23 3.45 21.44
CA GLY A 346 2.82 2.12 21.93
C GLY A 346 3.04 1.92 23.44
N LEU A 347 4.03 2.61 24.01
CA LEU A 347 4.39 2.54 25.43
C LEU A 347 3.80 3.67 26.29
N GLY A 348 3.12 4.65 25.69
CA GLY A 348 2.62 5.84 26.40
C GLY A 348 3.72 6.77 26.95
N LEU A 349 4.92 6.77 26.35
CA LEU A 349 6.05 7.60 26.77
C LEU A 349 6.08 8.96 26.03
N ILE A 350 6.52 10.01 26.71
CA ILE A 350 6.57 11.39 26.18
C ILE A 350 7.94 11.66 25.52
N GLN A 351 7.97 12.16 24.27
CA GLN A 351 9.23 12.53 23.57
C GLN A 351 9.91 13.76 24.19
N LYS A 352 11.24 13.72 24.37
CA LYS A 352 12.05 14.85 24.84
C LYS A 352 12.26 15.90 23.72
N ARG A 353 12.46 17.17 24.10
CA ARG A 353 12.50 18.40 23.24
C ARG A 353 13.22 18.24 21.88
N MET A 354 12.77 19.03 20.91
CA MET A 354 13.26 19.09 19.51
C MET A 354 14.74 19.53 19.44
N THR A 355 15.60 18.70 18.84
CA THR A 355 17.00 19.02 18.56
C THR A 355 17.15 19.80 17.25
N PRO A 356 18.26 20.54 17.02
CA PRO A 356 18.50 21.25 15.76
C PRO A 356 18.51 20.35 14.50
N LEU A 357 18.96 19.10 14.65
CA LEU A 357 18.90 18.08 13.59
C LEU A 357 17.44 17.73 13.25
N ARG A 358 16.60 17.48 14.27
CA ARG A 358 15.16 17.25 14.07
C ARG A 358 14.42 18.46 13.50
N ALA A 359 14.86 19.69 13.80
CA ALA A 359 14.27 20.90 13.22
C ALA A 359 14.54 21.01 11.71
N LYS A 360 15.74 20.61 11.25
CA LYS A 360 16.07 20.54 9.82
C LYS A 360 15.28 19.46 9.09
N ASP A 361 15.07 18.29 9.73
CA ASP A 361 14.25 17.22 9.16
C ASP A 361 12.78 17.67 9.01
N VAL A 362 12.24 18.35 10.02
CA VAL A 362 10.90 18.95 9.98
C VAL A 362 10.80 20.02 8.89
N GLU A 363 11.81 20.90 8.78
CA GLU A 363 11.87 21.90 7.71
C GLU A 363 11.89 21.24 6.32
N HIS A 364 12.77 20.27 6.10
CA HIS A 364 12.86 19.55 4.82
C HIS A 364 11.53 18.91 4.43
N THR A 365 10.87 18.27 5.40
CA THR A 365 9.56 17.64 5.21
C THR A 365 8.48 18.68 4.90
N ALA A 366 8.44 19.80 5.64
CA ALA A 366 7.51 20.89 5.39
C ALA A 366 7.70 21.52 4.01
N ARG A 367 8.95 21.73 3.58
CA ARG A 367 9.32 22.27 2.26
C ARG A 367 8.90 21.35 1.12
N ALA A 368 8.93 20.03 1.34
CA ALA A 368 8.43 19.06 0.35
C ALA A 368 6.90 19.14 0.19
N ILE A 369 6.16 19.37 1.29
CA ILE A 369 4.69 19.43 1.31
C ILE A 369 4.16 20.81 0.85
N GLN A 370 4.90 21.88 1.12
CA GLN A 370 4.50 23.28 0.89
C GLN A 370 3.91 23.55 -0.51
N PRO A 371 4.51 23.10 -1.64
CA PRO A 371 3.94 23.36 -2.97
C PRO A 371 2.53 22.77 -3.15
N LEU A 372 2.24 21.63 -2.52
CA LEU A 372 0.92 21.01 -2.58
C LEU A 372 -0.08 21.76 -1.68
N ALA A 373 0.36 22.18 -0.50
CA ALA A 373 -0.45 22.98 0.42
C ALA A 373 -0.89 24.33 -0.20
N GLU A 374 0.04 25.04 -0.85
CA GLU A 374 -0.22 26.34 -1.48
C GLU A 374 -1.01 26.23 -2.79
N SER A 375 -1.05 25.03 -3.39
CA SER A 375 -1.74 24.81 -4.66
C SER A 375 -3.26 24.93 -4.55
N ASN A 376 -3.86 24.98 -3.35
CA ASN A 376 -5.32 24.99 -3.14
C ASN A 376 -6.08 23.83 -3.84
N LEU A 377 -5.38 22.76 -4.23
CA LEU A 377 -5.97 21.57 -4.87
C LEU A 377 -6.24 20.45 -3.87
N LEU A 378 -5.55 20.51 -2.73
CA LEU A 378 -5.87 19.73 -1.55
C LEU A 378 -6.65 20.61 -0.58
N SER A 379 -7.65 20.02 0.06
CA SER A 379 -8.19 20.63 1.27
C SER A 379 -7.12 20.69 2.35
N GLY A 380 -7.27 21.64 3.28
CA GLY A 380 -6.44 21.66 4.49
C GLY A 380 -6.47 20.33 5.23
N ALA A 381 -7.61 19.64 5.24
CA ALA A 381 -7.72 18.30 5.82
C ALA A 381 -6.92 17.22 5.07
N GLN A 382 -6.88 17.23 3.73
CA GLN A 382 -6.04 16.31 2.96
C GLN A 382 -4.55 16.59 3.19
N VAL A 383 -4.17 17.88 3.27
CA VAL A 383 -2.82 18.26 3.68
C VAL A 383 -2.51 17.73 5.09
N MET A 384 -3.46 17.79 6.03
CA MET A 384 -3.30 17.23 7.38
C MET A 384 -3.09 15.71 7.38
N VAL A 385 -3.74 14.95 6.49
CA VAL A 385 -3.46 13.51 6.34
C VAL A 385 -2.03 13.29 5.86
N ILE A 386 -1.54 14.07 4.89
CA ILE A 386 -0.15 14.01 4.42
C ILE A 386 0.82 14.37 5.55
N LEU A 387 0.55 15.45 6.30
CA LEU A 387 1.35 15.86 7.45
C LEU A 387 1.42 14.77 8.52
N ARG A 388 0.32 14.05 8.77
CA ARG A 388 0.30 12.90 9.68
C ARG A 388 1.19 11.76 9.18
N ARG A 389 1.06 11.36 7.92
CA ARG A 389 1.89 10.29 7.33
C ARG A 389 3.38 10.66 7.27
N ALA A 390 3.66 11.96 7.19
CA ALA A 390 5.01 12.52 7.32
C ALA A 390 5.47 12.68 8.78
N GLY A 391 4.65 12.31 9.77
CA GLY A 391 4.95 12.38 11.20
C GLY A 391 4.86 13.78 11.83
N LEU A 392 4.51 14.81 11.05
CA LEU A 392 4.50 16.22 11.49
C LEU A 392 3.41 16.53 12.52
N LEU A 393 2.25 15.85 12.47
CA LEU A 393 1.17 16.04 13.45
C LEU A 393 1.42 15.35 14.81
N GLU A 394 2.43 14.47 14.90
CA GLU A 394 2.73 13.73 16.13
C GLU A 394 3.70 14.49 17.06
N TYR A 395 4.25 15.60 16.58
CA TYR A 395 5.11 16.47 17.37
C TYR A 395 4.29 17.27 18.39
N ARG A 396 4.52 17.03 19.69
CA ARG A 396 4.02 17.90 20.77
C ARG A 396 4.86 19.17 20.97
N ASN A 397 5.28 19.79 19.86
CA ASN A 397 6.01 21.06 19.87
C ASN A 397 5.10 22.15 19.29
N PRO A 398 4.77 23.21 20.04
CA PRO A 398 3.90 24.29 19.56
C PRO A 398 4.35 24.92 18.24
N ARG A 399 5.65 24.93 17.94
CA ARG A 399 6.19 25.47 16.67
C ARG A 399 5.89 24.56 15.48
N VAL A 400 6.01 23.24 15.67
CA VAL A 400 5.69 22.26 14.63
C VAL A 400 4.17 22.20 14.41
N LEU A 401 3.39 22.36 15.47
CA LEU A 401 1.93 22.46 15.38
C LEU A 401 1.49 23.73 14.64
N ARG A 402 2.10 24.89 14.95
CA ARG A 402 1.87 26.13 14.19
C ARG A 402 2.24 25.98 12.71
N LEU A 403 3.41 25.40 12.42
CA LEU A 403 3.83 25.12 11.04
C LEU A 403 2.84 24.19 10.33
N SER A 404 2.40 23.13 10.99
CA SER A 404 1.41 22.20 10.46
C SER A 404 0.06 22.88 10.20
N ALA A 405 -0.36 23.79 11.08
CA ALA A 405 -1.58 24.57 10.92
C ALA A 405 -1.48 25.59 9.77
N SER A 406 -0.30 26.20 9.57
CA SER A 406 -0.03 27.09 8.44
C SER A 406 0.03 26.33 7.11
N LEU A 407 0.66 25.15 7.09
CA LEU A 407 0.64 24.25 5.92
C LEU A 407 -0.79 23.80 5.61
N ALA A 408 -1.59 23.43 6.61
CA ALA A 408 -2.98 23.06 6.38
C ALA A 408 -3.84 24.23 5.86
N ARG A 409 -3.48 25.48 6.15
CA ARG A 409 -4.15 26.67 5.61
C ARG A 409 -3.65 27.08 4.22
N GLY A 410 -2.51 26.57 3.76
CA GLY A 410 -1.95 26.87 2.45
C GLY A 410 -1.50 28.33 2.25
N ASN A 411 -1.33 29.10 3.33
CA ASN A 411 -0.92 30.50 3.25
C ASN A 411 0.62 30.62 3.22
N HIS A 412 1.17 31.03 2.08
CA HIS A 412 2.61 31.15 1.84
C HIS A 412 3.33 31.97 2.93
N ASP A 413 2.84 33.16 3.26
CA ASP A 413 3.50 34.07 4.20
C ASP A 413 3.52 33.49 5.63
N GLU A 414 2.44 32.80 6.03
CA GLU A 414 2.38 32.12 7.32
C GLU A 414 3.32 30.91 7.37
N ILE A 415 3.44 30.16 6.27
CA ILE A 415 4.33 28.99 6.17
C ILE A 415 5.79 29.44 6.26
N GLU A 416 6.20 30.45 5.49
CA GLU A 416 7.57 30.97 5.53
C GLU A 416 7.94 31.52 6.91
N SER A 417 7.03 32.26 7.53
CA SER A 417 7.19 32.75 8.90
C SER A 417 7.34 31.60 9.90
N ALA A 418 6.51 30.56 9.79
CA ALA A 418 6.60 29.39 10.66
C ALA A 418 7.90 28.59 10.47
N ILE A 419 8.38 28.42 9.24
CA ILE A 419 9.66 27.77 8.94
C ILE A 419 10.83 28.60 9.48
N SER A 420 10.82 29.92 9.26
CA SER A 420 11.84 30.81 9.81
C SER A 420 11.91 30.74 11.34
N ASN A 421 10.75 30.74 12.02
CA ASN A 421 10.64 30.59 13.47
C ASN A 421 11.05 29.20 13.99
N LEU A 422 10.99 28.17 13.15
CA LEU A 422 11.46 26.83 13.47
C LEU A 422 13.00 26.79 13.49
N VAL A 423 13.64 27.47 12.55
CA VAL A 423 15.09 27.44 12.28
C VAL A 423 15.86 28.47 13.10
N SER A 424 15.25 29.61 13.44
CA SER A 424 15.93 30.79 13.99
C SER A 424 16.42 30.71 15.44
N SER A 425 16.07 29.68 16.23
CA SER A 425 16.49 29.62 17.64
C SER A 425 17.53 28.52 17.91
N GLY A 426 18.81 28.89 17.85
CA GLY A 426 19.75 28.45 18.86
C GLY A 426 19.46 29.21 20.16
N GLU A 427 19.43 28.51 21.30
CA GLU A 427 19.47 29.09 22.65
C GLU A 427 18.51 30.28 22.92
N GLU A 428 17.21 30.05 23.11
CA GLU A 428 16.42 30.98 23.91
C GLU A 428 15.40 30.23 24.80
N ILE A 429 15.47 30.55 26.09
CA ILE A 429 14.57 30.09 27.14
C ILE A 429 13.24 30.80 26.92
N VAL A 430 12.29 30.15 26.25
CA VAL A 430 10.90 30.63 26.21
C VAL A 430 10.26 30.31 27.56
N THR A 431 10.35 31.25 28.50
CA THR A 431 9.39 31.41 29.59
C THR A 431 8.10 31.97 29.01
N GLU A 432 7.34 31.15 28.29
CA GLU A 432 5.92 31.40 28.09
C GLU A 432 5.17 30.14 28.48
N THR A 433 4.46 30.24 29.60
CA THR A 433 3.40 29.34 30.00
C THR A 433 2.24 29.46 29.02
N VAL A 434 2.42 28.93 27.80
CA VAL A 434 1.30 28.53 26.96
C VAL A 434 0.93 27.14 27.44
N THR A 435 -0.20 27.03 28.14
CA THR A 435 -0.75 25.74 28.53
C THR A 435 -0.97 24.94 27.24
N VAL A 436 -0.37 23.74 27.15
CA VAL A 436 -0.47 22.84 26.00
C VAL A 436 -1.94 22.54 25.62
N ALA A 437 -2.87 22.76 26.55
CA ALA A 437 -4.32 22.63 26.35
C ALA A 437 -4.95 23.73 25.47
N GLU A 438 -4.34 24.91 25.33
CA GLU A 438 -4.86 26.01 24.50
C GLU A 438 -4.30 26.01 23.07
N SER A 439 -3.16 25.35 22.81
CA SER A 439 -2.57 25.28 21.46
C SER A 439 -3.05 24.09 20.60
N ASP A 440 -3.62 23.06 21.22
CA ASP A 440 -4.05 21.84 20.52
C ASP A 440 -5.51 21.90 20.04
N ASN A 441 -6.34 22.77 20.61
CA ASN A 441 -7.76 22.86 20.29
C ASN A 441 -8.02 23.92 19.22
N LEU A 442 -8.43 23.47 18.03
CA LEU A 442 -8.92 24.36 16.98
C LEU A 442 -10.27 24.96 17.40
N THR A 443 -10.43 26.27 17.21
CA THR A 443 -11.72 26.93 17.30
C THR A 443 -12.67 26.40 16.22
N GLN A 444 -13.97 26.55 16.45
CA GLN A 444 -14.99 26.19 15.47
C GLN A 444 -14.77 26.89 14.12
N SER A 445 -14.37 28.16 14.15
CA SER A 445 -14.04 28.95 12.96
C SER A 445 -12.81 28.42 12.23
N GLU A 446 -11.81 27.90 12.94
CA GLU A 446 -10.62 27.32 12.32
C GLU A 446 -10.92 25.94 11.72
N ILE A 447 -11.72 25.11 12.39
CA ILE A 447 -12.21 23.85 11.81
C ILE A 447 -13.03 24.16 10.56
N GLU A 448 -13.93 25.14 10.61
CA GLU A 448 -14.67 25.59 9.44
C GLU A 448 -13.75 26.11 8.34
N ALA A 449 -12.67 26.85 8.65
CA ALA A 449 -11.72 27.31 7.62
C ALA A 449 -10.90 26.17 7.00
N LEU A 450 -10.49 25.18 7.80
CA LEU A 450 -9.71 24.01 7.36
C LEU A 450 -10.56 22.97 6.60
N THR A 451 -11.85 22.89 6.92
CA THR A 451 -12.83 22.00 6.26
C THR A 451 -13.59 22.69 5.13
N ARG A 452 -13.69 24.03 5.14
CA ARG A 452 -14.13 24.81 3.98
C ARG A 452 -13.04 24.73 2.93
N GLU A 453 -13.29 23.90 1.95
CA GLU A 453 -12.63 24.05 0.67
C GLU A 453 -13.12 25.32 -0.01
N GLY A 454 -12.35 26.40 0.09
CA GLY A 454 -12.33 27.50 -0.88
C GLY A 454 -13.68 28.12 -1.23
N PHE A 455 -14.41 28.65 -0.25
CA PHE A 455 -15.27 29.81 -0.48
C PHE A 455 -14.62 31.01 0.19
N ASP A 456 -13.50 31.46 -0.37
CA ASP A 456 -13.06 32.82 -0.11
C ASP A 456 -13.70 33.72 -1.17
N THR A 457 -14.97 34.07 -0.96
CA THR A 457 -15.64 35.14 -1.70
C THR A 457 -15.35 36.52 -1.11
N ASN A 458 -14.36 36.64 -0.22
CA ASN A 458 -14.06 37.89 0.50
C ASN A 458 -12.81 38.62 -0.01
N ALA A 459 -12.46 38.47 -1.28
CA ALA A 459 -11.72 39.51 -1.99
C ALA A 459 -12.72 40.44 -2.69
N PRO A 460 -12.97 41.67 -2.20
CA PRO A 460 -13.83 42.61 -2.89
C PRO A 460 -13.18 42.98 -4.23
N GLY A 461 -13.73 42.47 -5.34
CA GLY A 461 -13.43 42.94 -6.69
C GLY A 461 -12.87 41.93 -7.69
N VAL A 462 -12.65 40.65 -7.34
CA VAL A 462 -12.18 39.68 -8.33
C VAL A 462 -13.39 39.04 -9.03
N GLN A 463 -13.63 39.43 -10.28
CA GLN A 463 -14.46 38.65 -11.19
C GLN A 463 -13.86 37.24 -11.27
N LEU A 464 -14.58 36.24 -10.75
CA LEU A 464 -14.29 34.82 -10.99
C LEU A 464 -14.61 34.51 -12.47
N ASN A 465 -13.78 35.01 -13.37
CA ASN A 465 -13.65 34.44 -14.70
C ASN A 465 -12.97 33.10 -14.49
N VAL A 466 -13.73 32.00 -14.48
CA VAL A 466 -13.16 30.67 -14.64
C VAL A 466 -12.53 30.66 -16.04
N PRO A 467 -11.19 30.69 -16.19
CA PRO A 467 -10.60 30.65 -17.51
C PRO A 467 -10.92 29.29 -18.12
N ALA A 468 -11.31 29.27 -19.39
CA ALA A 468 -11.50 28.04 -20.16
C ALA A 468 -10.17 27.28 -20.40
N ILE A 469 -9.04 27.82 -19.93
CA ILE A 469 -7.68 27.33 -20.16
C ILE A 469 -7.11 26.83 -18.81
N PRO A 470 -6.50 25.63 -18.76
CA PRO A 470 -5.84 25.11 -17.56
C PRO A 470 -4.73 26.03 -17.03
N ASP A 471 -4.61 26.15 -15.71
CA ASP A 471 -3.57 26.97 -15.06
C ASP A 471 -2.25 26.19 -15.01
N THR A 472 -1.48 26.30 -16.08
CA THR A 472 -0.20 25.60 -16.25
C THR A 472 0.83 25.86 -15.15
N GLN A 473 0.82 27.04 -14.51
CA GLN A 473 1.75 27.33 -13.42
C GLN A 473 1.38 26.59 -12.15
N ARG A 474 0.08 26.57 -11.82
CA ARG A 474 -0.46 25.81 -10.70
C ARG A 474 -0.24 24.32 -10.89
N GLU A 475 -0.45 23.83 -12.12
CA GLU A 475 -0.18 22.44 -12.51
C GLU A 475 1.28 22.02 -12.30
N GLN A 476 2.24 22.86 -12.70
CA GLN A 476 3.67 22.59 -12.50
C GLN A 476 4.06 22.58 -11.01
N ALA A 477 3.45 23.44 -10.18
CA ALA A 477 3.70 23.46 -8.73
C ALA A 477 3.26 22.15 -8.05
N ILE A 478 2.12 21.58 -8.48
CA ILE A 478 1.64 20.25 -8.03
C ILE A 478 2.67 19.18 -8.35
N ILE A 479 3.09 19.11 -9.63
CA ILE A 479 3.96 18.03 -10.10
C ILE A 479 5.30 18.06 -9.36
N ARG A 480 5.82 19.27 -9.08
CA ARG A 480 6.99 19.44 -8.20
C ARG A 480 6.73 18.94 -6.79
N GLY A 481 5.59 19.30 -6.18
CA GLY A 481 5.22 18.84 -4.86
C GLY A 481 5.07 17.31 -4.78
N LEU A 482 4.43 16.68 -5.76
CA LEU A 482 4.30 15.22 -5.85
C LEU A 482 5.66 14.53 -6.01
N SER A 483 6.55 15.11 -6.84
CA SER A 483 7.93 14.64 -6.97
C SER A 483 8.67 14.66 -5.63
N ASN A 484 8.52 15.76 -4.87
CA ASN A 484 9.15 15.92 -3.56
C ASN A 484 8.59 14.93 -2.52
N LEU A 485 7.29 14.60 -2.57
CA LEU A 485 6.72 13.56 -1.71
C LEU A 485 7.28 12.17 -2.01
N GLY A 486 7.54 11.86 -3.29
CA GLY A 486 8.19 10.62 -3.70
C GLY A 486 9.61 10.49 -3.12
N GLU A 487 10.36 11.59 -3.06
CA GLU A 487 11.69 11.64 -2.43
C GLU A 487 11.66 11.37 -0.92
N LEU A 488 10.57 11.78 -0.24
CA LEU A 488 10.34 11.49 1.19
C LEU A 488 10.00 10.01 1.48
N ARG A 489 9.87 9.15 0.45
CA ARG A 489 9.50 7.72 0.58
C ARG A 489 8.22 7.47 1.36
N LEU A 490 7.27 8.40 1.30
CA LEU A 490 5.94 8.17 1.85
C LEU A 490 5.24 7.07 1.02
N PRO A 491 4.36 6.25 1.61
CA PRO A 491 3.64 5.19 0.90
C PRO A 491 2.82 5.80 -0.24
N LEU A 492 3.20 5.44 -1.46
CA LEU A 492 2.72 6.05 -2.69
C LEU A 492 1.25 5.75 -2.96
N ASP A 493 0.85 4.49 -2.78
CA ASP A 493 -0.53 4.02 -2.95
C ASP A 493 -1.51 4.75 -2.02
N ASP A 494 -1.09 4.98 -0.76
CA ASP A 494 -1.90 5.68 0.25
C ASP A 494 -2.08 7.16 -0.11
N ILE A 495 -1.02 7.83 -0.57
CA ILE A 495 -1.08 9.23 -0.99
C ILE A 495 -1.92 9.36 -2.26
N LEU A 496 -1.66 8.54 -3.28
CA LEU A 496 -2.42 8.58 -4.53
C LEU A 496 -3.91 8.34 -4.28
N GLY A 497 -4.29 7.42 -3.38
CA GLY A 497 -5.68 7.20 -2.98
C GLY A 497 -6.38 8.42 -2.36
N LEU A 498 -5.63 9.33 -1.72
CA LEU A 498 -6.15 10.61 -1.20
C LEU A 498 -6.26 11.68 -2.30
N LEU A 499 -5.36 11.64 -3.28
CA LEU A 499 -5.19 12.65 -4.34
C LEU A 499 -6.08 12.41 -5.56
N THR A 500 -6.43 11.15 -5.84
CA THR A 500 -7.29 10.71 -6.96
C THR A 500 -8.75 11.16 -6.81
N SER A 501 -9.12 12.04 -5.88
CA SER A 501 -10.46 12.65 -5.86
C SER A 501 -10.47 14.13 -6.28
N LYS A 502 -9.34 14.86 -6.22
CA LYS A 502 -9.33 16.33 -6.41
C LYS A 502 -8.23 16.88 -7.30
N ILE A 503 -6.97 16.55 -7.03
CA ILE A 503 -5.83 17.18 -7.73
C ILE A 503 -5.86 16.90 -9.24
N LEU A 504 -6.03 15.62 -9.59
CA LEU A 504 -5.93 15.17 -10.97
C LEU A 504 -7.28 15.33 -11.68
N TRP A 505 -8.39 15.01 -11.01
CA TRP A 505 -9.71 15.13 -11.61
C TRP A 505 -10.03 16.55 -12.06
N GLN A 506 -9.73 17.58 -11.28
CA GLN A 506 -10.10 18.95 -11.66
C GLN A 506 -9.39 19.42 -12.94
N GLU A 507 -8.06 19.31 -12.98
CA GLU A 507 -7.28 19.79 -14.12
C GLU A 507 -7.42 18.86 -15.35
N PHE A 508 -7.54 17.54 -15.15
CA PHE A 508 -7.84 16.63 -16.25
C PHE A 508 -9.27 16.73 -16.75
N TYR A 509 -10.28 16.99 -15.89
CA TYR A 509 -11.63 17.29 -16.36
C TYR A 509 -11.62 18.56 -17.20
N LYS A 510 -10.94 19.64 -16.78
CA LYS A 510 -10.80 20.86 -17.58
C LYS A 510 -10.20 20.57 -18.95
N ARG A 511 -9.14 19.75 -19.02
CA ARG A 511 -8.49 19.36 -20.28
C ARG A 511 -9.37 18.47 -21.16
N LEU A 512 -9.97 17.43 -20.60
CA LEU A 512 -10.94 16.56 -21.29
C LEU A 512 -12.13 17.38 -21.82
N TYR A 513 -12.62 18.33 -21.01
CA TYR A 513 -13.71 19.21 -21.36
C TYR A 513 -13.33 20.20 -22.47
N ALA A 514 -12.14 20.80 -22.41
CA ALA A 514 -11.61 21.69 -23.44
C ALA A 514 -11.37 20.96 -24.77
N TRP A 515 -10.96 19.68 -24.71
CA TRP A 515 -10.71 18.84 -25.88
C TRP A 515 -11.97 18.33 -26.55
N TYR A 516 -12.98 17.94 -25.77
CA TYR A 516 -14.15 17.24 -26.29
C TYR A 516 -15.43 18.09 -26.30
N GLY A 517 -15.40 19.31 -25.75
CA GLY A 517 -16.63 20.01 -25.37
C GLY A 517 -17.41 19.18 -24.35
N SER A 518 -18.58 19.65 -23.90
CA SER A 518 -19.50 18.77 -23.17
C SER A 518 -19.65 17.45 -23.94
N LEU A 519 -19.46 16.29 -23.29
CA LEU A 519 -19.52 14.88 -23.74
C LEU A 519 -20.73 14.44 -24.63
N ALA A 520 -21.17 15.31 -25.54
CA ALA A 520 -22.18 15.10 -26.55
C ALA A 520 -21.59 14.45 -27.82
N ALA A 521 -20.26 14.42 -27.97
CA ALA A 521 -19.61 13.75 -29.09
C ALA A 521 -19.76 12.22 -28.98
N ALA A 522 -20.10 11.59 -30.10
CA ALA A 522 -20.35 10.15 -30.22
C ALA A 522 -19.06 9.29 -30.29
N GLN A 523 -17.90 9.85 -29.97
CA GLN A 523 -16.62 9.15 -30.08
C GLN A 523 -16.31 8.38 -28.78
N THR A 524 -15.93 7.11 -28.92
CA THR A 524 -15.41 6.27 -27.85
C THR A 524 -14.02 6.78 -27.46
N VAL A 525 -13.88 7.27 -26.23
CA VAL A 525 -12.60 7.70 -25.66
C VAL A 525 -11.85 6.46 -25.18
N THR A 526 -10.63 6.22 -25.65
CA THR A 526 -9.79 5.10 -25.18
C THR A 526 -8.84 5.55 -24.07
N ALA A 527 -8.35 4.62 -23.27
CA ALA A 527 -7.31 4.86 -22.27
C ALA A 527 -6.04 5.47 -22.88
N GLU A 528 -5.68 5.07 -24.11
CA GLU A 528 -4.53 5.66 -24.81
C GLU A 528 -4.76 7.14 -25.16
N ASP A 529 -5.98 7.54 -25.54
CA ASP A 529 -6.31 8.94 -25.84
C ASP A 529 -6.22 9.81 -24.59
N VAL A 530 -6.70 9.30 -23.45
CA VAL A 530 -6.61 10.00 -22.15
C VAL A 530 -5.16 10.10 -21.73
N ASN A 531 -4.40 9.00 -21.69
CA ASN A 531 -3.01 9.03 -21.26
C ASN A 531 -2.14 9.89 -22.18
N ALA A 532 -2.35 9.84 -23.51
CA ALA A 532 -1.68 10.73 -24.45
C ALA A 532 -2.03 12.20 -24.20
N ALA A 533 -3.26 12.51 -23.78
CA ALA A 533 -3.65 13.86 -23.35
C ALA A 533 -2.85 14.38 -22.18
N ILE A 534 -2.69 13.51 -21.18
CA ILE A 534 -1.98 13.83 -19.96
C ILE A 534 -0.50 14.06 -20.26
N LEU A 535 0.12 13.13 -20.98
CA LEU A 535 1.56 13.17 -21.26
C LEU A 535 1.94 14.29 -22.24
N ALA A 536 1.05 14.65 -23.17
CA ALA A 536 1.27 15.79 -24.08
C ALA A 536 1.29 17.14 -23.35
N ALA A 537 0.62 17.25 -22.21
CA ALA A 537 0.60 18.46 -21.38
C ALA A 537 1.89 18.66 -20.57
N TYR A 538 2.61 17.58 -20.23
CA TYR A 538 3.80 17.63 -19.37
C TYR A 538 4.98 16.79 -19.92
N PRO A 539 5.55 17.15 -21.08
CA PRO A 539 6.63 16.38 -21.71
C PRO A 539 7.87 16.24 -20.81
N GLU A 540 8.14 17.29 -20.02
CA GLU A 540 9.28 17.41 -19.09
C GLU A 540 9.19 16.50 -17.85
N HIS A 541 8.00 15.98 -17.52
CA HIS A 541 7.77 15.13 -16.35
C HIS A 541 7.48 13.67 -16.71
N THR A 542 7.59 13.30 -18.00
CA THR A 542 7.42 11.93 -18.50
C THR A 542 8.39 10.91 -17.89
N ALA A 543 9.53 11.37 -17.34
CA ALA A 543 10.50 10.53 -16.66
C ALA A 543 10.24 10.37 -15.14
N ASN A 544 9.23 11.06 -14.59
CA ASN A 544 8.86 10.96 -13.18
C ASN A 544 7.91 9.79 -12.96
N GLU A 545 8.38 8.77 -12.23
CA GLU A 545 7.64 7.53 -11.93
C GLU A 545 6.27 7.83 -11.26
N PHE A 546 6.22 8.82 -10.37
CA PHE A 546 5.02 9.23 -9.64
C PHE A 546 3.96 9.82 -10.58
N VAL A 547 4.37 10.69 -11.51
CA VAL A 547 3.45 11.32 -12.48
C VAL A 547 2.91 10.29 -13.46
N ALA A 548 3.76 9.35 -13.90
CA ALA A 548 3.35 8.27 -14.78
C ALA A 548 2.33 7.34 -14.10
N GLU A 549 2.56 6.98 -12.83
CA GLU A 549 1.66 6.13 -12.05
C GLU A 549 0.32 6.81 -11.74
N ALA A 550 0.35 8.07 -11.32
CA ALA A 550 -0.85 8.89 -11.12
C ALA A 550 -1.69 9.02 -12.40
N SER A 551 -1.03 9.22 -13.55
CA SER A 551 -1.69 9.32 -14.86
C SER A 551 -2.30 7.99 -15.29
N ALA A 552 -1.62 6.87 -15.02
CA ALA A 552 -2.10 5.53 -15.32
C ALA A 552 -3.34 5.18 -14.48
N LEU A 553 -3.31 5.44 -13.16
CA LEU A 553 -4.46 5.24 -12.27
C LEU A 553 -5.68 6.05 -12.70
N PHE A 554 -5.48 7.33 -13.03
CA PHE A 554 -6.56 8.19 -13.51
C PHE A 554 -7.15 7.68 -14.83
N THR A 555 -6.28 7.32 -15.77
CA THR A 555 -6.69 6.76 -17.07
C THR A 555 -7.54 5.52 -16.88
N PHE A 556 -7.13 4.64 -15.96
CA PHE A 556 -7.89 3.45 -15.60
C PHE A 556 -9.26 3.79 -15.01
N GLU A 557 -9.35 4.72 -14.05
CA GLU A 557 -10.65 5.13 -13.48
C GLU A 557 -11.61 5.69 -14.55
N VAL A 558 -11.10 6.53 -15.48
CA VAL A 558 -11.90 7.09 -16.58
C VAL A 558 -12.35 6.00 -17.54
N GLU A 559 -11.47 5.09 -17.93
CA GLU A 559 -11.79 3.96 -18.80
C GLU A 559 -12.91 3.10 -18.17
N GLN A 560 -12.79 2.77 -16.89
CA GLN A 560 -13.81 2.01 -16.17
C GLN A 560 -15.16 2.73 -16.13
N ALA A 561 -15.17 4.04 -15.91
CA ALA A 561 -16.39 4.84 -15.93
C ALA A 561 -17.04 4.91 -17.32
N VAL A 562 -16.23 5.05 -18.39
CA VAL A 562 -16.72 5.06 -19.78
C VAL A 562 -17.28 3.70 -20.18
N ASN A 563 -16.57 2.62 -19.86
CA ASN A 563 -17.00 1.25 -20.13
C ASN A 563 -18.29 0.92 -19.38
N PHE A 564 -18.39 1.33 -18.11
CA PHE A 564 -19.62 1.22 -17.33
C PHE A 564 -20.79 1.95 -18.01
N ALA A 565 -20.60 3.19 -18.45
CA ALA A 565 -21.65 3.94 -19.12
C ALA A 565 -22.09 3.29 -20.44
N ALA A 566 -21.19 2.64 -21.17
CA ALA A 566 -21.49 1.93 -22.40
C ALA A 566 -22.31 0.65 -22.13
N SER A 567 -21.98 -0.11 -21.07
CA SER A 567 -22.67 -1.35 -20.71
C SER A 567 -24.08 -1.14 -20.17
N LEU A 568 -24.45 0.08 -19.75
CA LEU A 568 -25.81 0.37 -19.24
C LEU A 568 -26.92 0.05 -20.25
N SER A 569 -26.63 0.12 -21.56
CA SER A 569 -27.61 -0.22 -22.59
C SER A 569 -28.09 -1.67 -22.52
N ASP A 570 -27.26 -2.58 -21.99
CA ASP A 570 -27.58 -4.00 -21.81
C ASP A 570 -28.31 -4.28 -20.48
N SER A 571 -28.35 -3.30 -19.57
CA SER A 571 -28.85 -3.46 -18.19
C SER A 571 -30.24 -2.83 -17.95
N GLY A 572 -31.02 -2.62 -19.02
CA GLY A 572 -32.38 -2.07 -18.94
C GLY A 572 -32.47 -0.57 -18.66
N TRP A 573 -31.35 0.16 -18.74
CA TRP A 573 -31.29 1.61 -18.57
C TRP A 573 -31.97 2.34 -19.74
N CYS A 574 -32.96 3.19 -19.43
CA CYS A 574 -33.65 4.07 -20.39
C CYS A 574 -33.39 5.56 -20.11
N GLY A 575 -32.55 5.87 -19.13
CA GLY A 575 -32.27 7.24 -18.73
C GLY A 575 -31.37 8.00 -19.72
N PRO A 576 -31.08 9.28 -19.46
CA PRO A 576 -30.18 10.06 -20.31
C PRO A 576 -28.77 9.45 -20.32
N ARG A 577 -27.99 9.76 -21.37
CA ARG A 577 -26.55 9.41 -21.41
C ARG A 577 -25.86 10.08 -20.23
N LEU A 578 -25.18 9.28 -19.41
CA LEU A 578 -24.46 9.77 -18.25
C LEU A 578 -23.25 10.60 -18.69
N ARG A 579 -23.01 11.70 -17.99
CA ARG A 579 -21.74 12.43 -18.05
C ARG A 579 -20.66 11.64 -17.31
N LEU A 580 -19.39 11.89 -17.61
CA LEU A 580 -18.27 11.12 -17.04
C LEU A 580 -18.31 11.08 -15.50
N HIS A 581 -18.61 12.21 -14.84
CA HIS A 581 -18.72 12.23 -13.38
C HIS A 581 -19.90 11.39 -12.88
N GLN A 582 -21.03 11.41 -13.58
CA GLN A 582 -22.20 10.58 -13.23
C GLN A 582 -21.88 9.10 -13.42
N ALA A 583 -21.17 8.76 -14.49
CA ALA A 583 -20.74 7.40 -14.78
C ALA A 583 -19.74 6.87 -13.74
N ASP A 584 -18.75 7.67 -13.34
CA ASP A 584 -17.80 7.31 -12.27
C ASP A 584 -18.52 7.11 -10.92
N ALA A 585 -19.45 7.99 -10.55
CA ALA A 585 -20.23 7.80 -9.33
C ALA A 585 -21.13 6.56 -9.40
N ALA A 586 -21.80 6.35 -10.54
CA ALA A 586 -22.64 5.19 -10.77
C ALA A 586 -21.83 3.88 -10.67
N ARG A 587 -20.64 3.84 -11.27
CA ARG A 587 -19.72 2.71 -11.20
C ARG A 587 -19.32 2.40 -9.76
N ARG A 588 -18.82 3.40 -9.01
CA ARG A 588 -18.41 3.21 -7.60
C ARG A 588 -19.58 2.76 -6.72
N MET A 589 -20.80 3.28 -6.96
CA MET A 589 -22.00 2.78 -6.30
C MET A 589 -22.32 1.33 -6.71
N ALA A 590 -22.19 0.99 -7.99
CA ALA A 590 -22.43 -0.36 -8.49
C ALA A 590 -21.47 -1.39 -7.89
N ASP A 591 -20.19 -1.05 -7.74
CA ASP A 591 -19.19 -1.91 -7.07
C ASP A 591 -19.61 -2.27 -5.65
N VAL A 592 -20.19 -1.31 -4.93
CA VAL A 592 -20.75 -1.52 -3.57
C VAL A 592 -22.00 -2.39 -3.61
N LEU A 593 -22.87 -2.19 -4.61
CA LEU A 593 -24.12 -2.94 -4.76
C LEU A 593 -23.93 -4.40 -5.19
N ILE A 594 -22.91 -4.70 -6.02
CA ILE A 594 -22.69 -6.05 -6.59
C ILE A 594 -22.15 -7.04 -5.55
N GLY A 595 -21.37 -6.58 -4.57
CA GLY A 595 -20.71 -7.48 -3.61
C GLY A 595 -19.68 -8.42 -4.26
N SER A 596 -18.86 -9.11 -3.45
CA SER A 596 -17.64 -9.78 -3.96
C SER A 596 -17.83 -11.05 -4.80
N GLU A 597 -19.03 -11.65 -4.89
CA GLU A 597 -19.20 -12.92 -5.61
C GLU A 597 -18.99 -12.83 -7.13
N HIS A 598 -19.12 -11.63 -7.73
CA HIS A 598 -18.83 -11.42 -9.15
C HIS A 598 -17.44 -10.83 -9.43
N SER A 599 -16.79 -10.24 -8.42
CA SER A 599 -15.46 -9.62 -8.58
C SER A 599 -14.33 -10.66 -8.65
N GLU A 600 -14.48 -11.84 -8.02
CA GLU A 600 -13.46 -12.90 -8.08
C GLU A 600 -13.19 -13.42 -9.51
N ARG A 601 -14.20 -13.44 -10.39
CA ARG A 601 -14.02 -13.78 -11.82
C ARG A 601 -13.27 -12.71 -12.61
N SER A 602 -13.30 -11.46 -12.14
CA SER A 602 -12.56 -10.34 -12.73
C SER A 602 -11.14 -10.24 -12.15
N ALA A 603 -10.98 -10.51 -10.85
CA ALA A 603 -9.70 -10.52 -10.13
C ALA A 603 -8.78 -11.69 -10.53
N GLU A 604 -9.33 -12.82 -10.98
CA GLU A 604 -8.53 -13.89 -11.59
C GLU A 604 -7.82 -13.45 -12.89
N ARG A 605 -8.25 -12.35 -13.53
CA ARG A 605 -7.57 -11.77 -14.69
C ARG A 605 -6.54 -10.69 -14.34
N GLU A 606 -6.53 -10.16 -13.11
CA GLU A 606 -5.70 -9.02 -12.70
C GLU A 606 -4.77 -9.29 -11.50
N SER A 607 -4.39 -10.55 -11.26
CA SER A 607 -3.47 -10.88 -10.16
C SER A 607 -2.02 -11.11 -10.64
N LYS A 608 -1.25 -10.03 -10.79
CA LYS A 608 0.23 -10.03 -10.68
C LYS A 608 0.84 -8.69 -10.21
N GLN A 609 0.24 -7.98 -9.24
CA GLN A 609 0.94 -6.95 -8.44
C GLN A 609 0.00 -6.36 -7.38
N ALA A 610 -0.11 -7.02 -6.22
CA ALA A 610 -0.54 -6.41 -4.95
C ALA A 610 -0.54 -7.51 -3.87
N GLU A 611 0.64 -7.85 -3.36
CA GLU A 611 0.75 -8.53 -2.06
C GLU A 611 0.80 -7.46 -0.97
N SER A 612 -0.35 -6.86 -0.63
CA SER A 612 -0.53 -6.22 0.68
C SER A 612 -1.52 -7.04 1.49
N LYS A 613 -1.03 -7.55 2.62
CA LYS A 613 -1.80 -8.28 3.61
C LYS A 613 -2.47 -7.27 4.53
N ASP A 614 -3.57 -6.67 4.07
CA ASP A 614 -4.56 -6.16 4.99
C ASP A 614 -5.94 -6.51 4.44
N ALA A 615 -6.78 -7.09 5.30
CA ALA A 615 -8.04 -7.68 4.90
C ALA A 615 -8.89 -6.62 4.17
N THR A 616 -9.23 -6.85 2.90
CA THR A 616 -10.31 -6.16 2.19
C THR A 616 -11.61 -6.37 2.95
N ARG A 617 -11.85 -5.54 3.97
CA ARG A 617 -13.17 -5.35 4.58
C ARG A 617 -14.08 -4.88 3.44
N GLN A 618 -14.99 -5.76 3.03
CA GLN A 618 -15.98 -5.50 2.00
C GLN A 618 -16.70 -4.19 2.29
N ASN A 619 -16.61 -3.25 1.36
CA ASN A 619 -17.22 -1.93 1.53
C ASN A 619 -18.70 -2.03 1.13
N THR A 620 -19.60 -2.21 2.11
CA THR A 620 -21.05 -2.40 1.86
C THR A 620 -21.82 -1.08 1.77
N PHE A 621 -21.13 0.07 1.77
CA PHE A 621 -21.80 1.37 1.76
C PHE A 621 -20.95 2.46 1.10
N LEU A 622 -21.62 3.53 0.66
CA LEU A 622 -20.98 4.69 0.04
C LEU A 622 -21.84 5.94 0.24
N LEU A 623 -21.18 7.09 0.42
CA LEU A 623 -21.83 8.40 0.53
C LEU A 623 -21.51 9.26 -0.71
N ASN A 624 -22.50 9.52 -1.55
CA ASN A 624 -22.37 10.49 -2.65
C ASN A 624 -22.78 11.89 -2.16
N ALA A 625 -21.77 12.72 -1.93
CA ALA A 625 -21.86 14.10 -1.48
C ALA A 625 -21.62 15.13 -2.61
N ASP A 626 -21.74 14.75 -3.89
CA ASP A 626 -21.64 15.69 -5.01
C ASP A 626 -22.58 16.91 -4.86
N ASP A 627 -22.19 18.04 -5.45
CA ASP A 627 -22.97 19.28 -5.38
C ASP A 627 -24.44 19.10 -5.84
N PRO A 628 -25.36 19.97 -5.37
CA PRO A 628 -26.73 19.98 -5.85
C PRO A 628 -26.80 20.20 -7.37
N GLY A 629 -27.62 19.39 -8.05
CA GLY A 629 -27.76 19.45 -9.51
C GLY A 629 -26.71 18.66 -10.32
N MET A 630 -25.81 17.92 -9.67
CA MET A 630 -24.83 17.05 -10.34
C MET A 630 -25.45 15.76 -10.93
N GLY A 631 -26.70 15.43 -10.59
CA GLY A 631 -27.42 14.25 -11.07
C GLY A 631 -27.15 12.98 -10.24
N LYS A 632 -27.16 13.11 -8.92
CA LYS A 632 -26.97 12.00 -7.96
C LYS A 632 -28.01 10.90 -8.13
N SER A 633 -29.29 11.25 -8.28
CA SER A 633 -30.39 10.28 -8.46
C SER A 633 -30.21 9.45 -9.73
N ALA A 634 -29.85 10.07 -10.86
CA ALA A 634 -29.56 9.36 -12.11
C ALA A 634 -28.33 8.43 -11.97
N SER A 635 -27.30 8.88 -11.27
CA SER A 635 -26.09 8.06 -11.01
C SER A 635 -26.43 6.84 -10.15
N PHE A 636 -27.27 7.01 -9.12
CA PHE A 636 -27.73 5.91 -8.26
C PHE A 636 -28.60 4.90 -9.03
N LEU A 637 -29.56 5.38 -9.83
CA LEU A 637 -30.42 4.50 -10.64
C LEU A 637 -29.61 3.73 -11.69
N ALA A 638 -28.57 4.33 -12.27
CA ALA A 638 -27.66 3.62 -13.17
C ALA A 638 -26.87 2.54 -12.45
N ALA A 639 -26.43 2.79 -11.21
CA ALA A 639 -25.78 1.79 -10.37
C ALA A 639 -26.72 0.61 -10.05
N VAL A 640 -27.99 0.90 -9.73
CA VAL A 640 -29.03 -0.12 -9.52
C VAL A 640 -29.25 -0.95 -10.79
N ALA A 641 -29.32 -0.29 -11.96
CA ALA A 641 -29.49 -0.98 -13.24
C ALA A 641 -28.35 -1.98 -13.51
N ALA A 642 -27.10 -1.56 -13.25
CA ALA A 642 -25.92 -2.36 -13.52
C ALA A 642 -25.64 -3.46 -12.48
N SER A 643 -26.17 -3.33 -11.26
CA SER A 643 -25.86 -4.24 -10.14
C SER A 643 -26.76 -5.47 -10.06
N GLY A 644 -27.91 -5.46 -10.72
CA GLY A 644 -28.85 -6.59 -10.70
C GLY A 644 -29.63 -6.74 -9.39
N VAL A 645 -29.57 -5.75 -8.49
CA VAL A 645 -30.38 -5.73 -7.27
C VAL A 645 -31.88 -5.72 -7.61
N GLN A 646 -32.71 -6.32 -6.76
CA GLN A 646 -34.14 -6.50 -7.02
C GLN A 646 -35.02 -5.71 -6.05
N SER A 647 -34.50 -5.39 -4.86
CA SER A 647 -35.25 -4.74 -3.79
C SER A 647 -34.49 -3.53 -3.24
N VAL A 648 -34.98 -2.34 -3.59
CA VAL A 648 -34.35 -1.08 -3.18
C VAL A 648 -35.34 -0.27 -2.35
N ILE A 649 -34.95 0.11 -1.14
CA ILE A 649 -35.71 1.03 -0.29
C ILE A 649 -35.08 2.42 -0.35
N ILE A 650 -35.88 3.43 -0.70
CA ILE A 650 -35.46 4.84 -0.80
C ILE A 650 -36.17 5.61 0.31
N VAL A 651 -35.41 6.31 1.14
CA VAL A 651 -35.95 7.28 2.10
C VAL A 651 -35.54 8.68 1.64
N ALA A 652 -36.52 9.55 1.39
CA ALA A 652 -36.27 10.92 0.93
C ALA A 652 -37.21 11.92 1.62
N PRO A 653 -36.92 13.24 1.59
CA PRO A 653 -37.87 14.25 2.02
C PRO A 653 -39.19 14.14 1.24
N LYS A 654 -40.31 14.49 1.88
CA LYS A 654 -41.66 14.29 1.32
C LYS A 654 -41.83 14.71 -0.13
N THR A 655 -41.48 15.97 -0.43
CA THR A 655 -41.59 16.52 -1.80
C THR A 655 -40.65 15.83 -2.78
N VAL A 656 -39.44 15.45 -2.35
CA VAL A 656 -38.46 14.78 -3.20
C VAL A 656 -38.90 13.36 -3.53
N ALA A 657 -39.36 12.61 -2.54
CA ALA A 657 -39.93 11.27 -2.75
C ALA A 657 -41.11 11.30 -3.73
N ASP A 658 -42.05 12.22 -3.54
CA ASP A 658 -43.28 12.27 -4.35
C ASP A 658 -43.03 12.84 -5.76
N ASP A 659 -42.32 13.97 -5.88
CA ASP A 659 -42.13 14.65 -7.17
C ASP A 659 -40.94 14.13 -7.96
N THR A 660 -39.80 13.91 -7.29
CA THR A 660 -38.53 13.57 -7.95
C THR A 660 -38.41 12.08 -8.19
N TRP A 661 -38.68 11.23 -7.20
CA TRP A 661 -38.47 9.78 -7.34
C TRP A 661 -39.62 9.08 -8.06
N MET A 662 -40.86 9.29 -7.61
CA MET A 662 -41.99 8.42 -8.01
C MET A 662 -42.97 9.01 -9.04
N SER A 663 -42.99 10.33 -9.26
CA SER A 663 -44.01 10.96 -10.10
C SER A 663 -44.02 10.41 -11.53
N ALA A 664 -45.07 10.71 -12.31
CA ALA A 664 -45.13 10.27 -13.72
C ALA A 664 -43.95 10.77 -14.58
N ARG A 665 -43.28 11.84 -14.13
CA ARG A 665 -42.05 12.39 -14.72
C ARG A 665 -40.82 12.19 -13.82
N GLY A 666 -40.96 11.39 -12.78
CA GLY A 666 -39.93 11.11 -11.79
C GLY A 666 -38.78 10.27 -12.36
N GLU A 667 -37.65 10.33 -11.68
CA GLU A 667 -36.39 9.73 -12.11
C GLU A 667 -36.48 8.21 -12.26
N ILE A 668 -37.20 7.51 -11.37
CA ILE A 668 -37.35 6.05 -11.47
C ILE A 668 -38.09 5.68 -12.76
N LYS A 669 -39.24 6.33 -13.02
CA LYS A 669 -40.04 6.01 -14.22
C LYS A 669 -39.32 6.39 -15.51
N ARG A 670 -38.55 7.48 -15.48
CA ARG A 670 -37.76 7.95 -16.62
C ARG A 670 -36.57 7.05 -16.92
N CYS A 671 -35.83 6.63 -15.90
CA CYS A 671 -34.58 5.90 -16.08
C CYS A 671 -34.78 4.38 -16.14
N LEU A 672 -35.75 3.86 -15.38
CA LEU A 672 -36.06 2.43 -15.26
C LEU A 672 -37.58 2.23 -15.36
N PRO A 673 -38.19 2.46 -16.55
CA PRO A 673 -39.64 2.41 -16.74
C PRO A 673 -40.27 1.05 -16.42
N HIS A 674 -39.44 0.01 -16.43
CA HIS A 674 -39.79 -1.35 -16.09
C HIS A 674 -39.76 -1.61 -14.57
N ALA A 675 -39.16 -0.77 -13.73
CA ALA A 675 -39.17 -1.02 -12.28
C ALA A 675 -40.57 -0.83 -11.68
N ARG A 676 -40.91 -1.64 -10.66
CA ARG A 676 -42.12 -1.46 -9.86
C ARG A 676 -41.86 -0.39 -8.80
N ILE A 677 -42.82 0.49 -8.56
CA ILE A 677 -42.71 1.55 -7.55
C ILE A 677 -43.81 1.33 -6.52
N VAL A 678 -43.43 1.23 -5.25
CA VAL A 678 -44.33 1.09 -4.10
C VAL A 678 -44.09 2.29 -3.20
N ARG A 679 -45.15 3.04 -2.88
CA ARG A 679 -45.06 4.26 -2.07
C ARG A 679 -45.69 4.04 -0.70
N GLY A 680 -44.92 4.35 0.33
CA GLY A 680 -45.40 4.38 1.71
C GLY A 680 -45.16 3.08 2.47
N ILE A 681 -45.02 3.20 3.80
CA ILE A 681 -44.65 2.08 4.67
C ILE A 681 -45.74 0.99 4.70
N ASP A 682 -47.02 1.38 4.67
CA ASP A 682 -48.14 0.43 4.73
C ASP A 682 -48.22 -0.46 3.47
N GLU A 683 -48.07 0.13 2.29
CA GLU A 683 -48.07 -0.63 1.04
C GLU A 683 -46.79 -1.46 0.87
N THR A 684 -45.67 -0.98 1.40
CA THR A 684 -44.42 -1.75 1.46
C THR A 684 -44.57 -3.00 2.34
N LEU A 685 -45.25 -2.88 3.48
CA LEU A 685 -45.52 -4.02 4.37
C LEU A 685 -46.43 -5.07 3.74
N LYS A 686 -47.43 -4.65 2.95
CA LYS A 686 -48.35 -5.57 2.23
C LYS A 686 -47.75 -6.22 1.00
N THR A 687 -46.65 -5.66 0.49
CA THR A 687 -46.02 -6.12 -0.75
C THR A 687 -45.09 -7.30 -0.48
N ASP A 688 -45.29 -8.40 -1.21
CA ASP A 688 -44.37 -9.53 -1.20
C ASP A 688 -43.14 -9.29 -2.10
N PRO A 689 -42.02 -10.00 -1.83
CA PRO A 689 -40.84 -9.99 -2.69
C PRO A 689 -41.21 -10.49 -4.08
N ASP A 690 -40.91 -9.68 -5.10
CA ASP A 690 -41.12 -10.02 -6.51
C ASP A 690 -39.75 -10.28 -7.15
N THR A 691 -39.70 -11.11 -8.19
CA THR A 691 -38.51 -11.34 -9.02
C THR A 691 -38.11 -10.11 -9.85
N ARG A 692 -39.00 -9.13 -9.98
CA ARG A 692 -38.78 -7.89 -10.73
C ARG A 692 -38.28 -6.78 -9.80
N LEU A 693 -37.33 -5.97 -10.29
CA LEU A 693 -36.82 -4.79 -9.60
C LEU A 693 -37.97 -3.90 -9.06
N ALA A 694 -37.98 -3.70 -7.75
CA ALA A 694 -38.95 -2.90 -7.01
C ALA A 694 -38.25 -1.82 -6.17
N PHE A 695 -38.78 -0.60 -6.27
CA PHE A 695 -38.42 0.54 -5.44
C PHE A 695 -39.50 0.81 -4.41
N PHE A 696 -39.13 0.76 -3.13
CA PHE A 696 -39.98 1.11 -2.00
C PHE A 696 -39.62 2.52 -1.53
N VAL A 697 -40.46 3.50 -1.84
CA VAL A 697 -40.19 4.92 -1.58
C VAL A 697 -40.91 5.33 -0.29
N LEU A 698 -40.16 5.84 0.68
CA LEU A 698 -40.62 6.29 2.01
C LEU A 698 -40.25 7.76 2.26
N HIS A 699 -41.01 8.41 3.13
CA HIS A 699 -40.66 9.72 3.70
C HIS A 699 -40.02 9.57 5.08
N TYR A 700 -39.15 10.51 5.46
CA TYR A 700 -38.55 10.52 6.80
C TYR A 700 -39.59 10.59 7.93
N GLU A 701 -40.74 11.24 7.72
CA GLU A 701 -41.82 11.34 8.71
C GLU A 701 -42.52 10.00 8.98
N GLU A 702 -42.53 9.08 8.00
CA GLU A 702 -43.12 7.75 8.18
C GLU A 702 -42.29 6.87 9.12
N LEU A 703 -41.01 7.18 9.26
CA LEU A 703 -40.09 6.49 10.15
C LEU A 703 -40.34 6.79 11.63
N LEU A 704 -41.18 7.77 11.95
CA LEU A 704 -41.59 8.08 13.32
C LEU A 704 -42.54 7.02 13.90
N ASN A 705 -43.08 6.13 13.07
CA ASN A 705 -43.89 5.00 13.54
C ASN A 705 -43.00 3.78 13.79
N GLU A 706 -42.53 3.64 15.03
CA GLU A 706 -41.57 2.60 15.43
C GLU A 706 -42.08 1.18 15.17
N ASP A 707 -43.35 0.89 15.45
CA ASP A 707 -43.95 -0.43 15.25
C ASP A 707 -43.88 -0.85 13.77
N LYS A 708 -44.26 0.06 12.86
CA LYS A 708 -44.23 -0.22 11.42
C LYS A 708 -42.81 -0.36 10.91
N VAL A 709 -41.87 0.43 11.43
CA VAL A 709 -40.44 0.31 11.07
C VAL A 709 -39.88 -1.03 11.55
N ALA A 710 -40.21 -1.47 12.76
CA ALA A 710 -39.80 -2.77 13.29
C ALA A 710 -40.36 -3.94 12.46
N MET A 711 -41.62 -3.85 12.02
CA MET A 711 -42.20 -4.83 11.09
C MET A 711 -41.50 -4.80 9.72
N LEU A 712 -41.14 -3.61 9.23
CA LEU A 712 -40.46 -3.44 7.94
C LEU A 712 -39.04 -4.00 7.98
N ALA A 713 -38.33 -3.81 9.10
CA ALA A 713 -36.98 -4.33 9.31
C ALA A 713 -36.91 -5.87 9.38
N GLN A 714 -38.04 -6.57 9.53
CA GLN A 714 -38.11 -8.03 9.40
C GLN A 714 -38.02 -8.50 7.94
N LYS A 715 -38.21 -7.59 6.96
CA LYS A 715 -38.00 -7.87 5.54
C LYS A 715 -36.54 -7.56 5.15
N SER A 716 -35.98 -8.38 4.26
CA SER A 716 -34.66 -8.14 3.67
C SER A 716 -34.75 -7.28 2.42
N PHE A 717 -33.82 -6.32 2.29
CA PHE A 717 -33.64 -5.50 1.09
C PHE A 717 -32.21 -5.60 0.59
N ASP A 718 -32.00 -5.44 -0.73
CA ASP A 718 -30.65 -5.47 -1.32
C ASP A 718 -29.93 -4.15 -1.04
N CYS A 719 -30.64 -3.02 -1.13
CA CYS A 719 -30.06 -1.69 -0.94
C CYS A 719 -30.99 -0.72 -0.18
N LEU A 720 -30.44 -0.03 0.81
CA LEU A 720 -31.03 1.16 1.43
C LEU A 720 -30.41 2.44 0.85
N CYS A 721 -31.21 3.25 0.17
CA CYS A 721 -30.83 4.57 -0.31
C CYS A 721 -31.41 5.66 0.60
N LEU A 722 -30.53 6.48 1.19
CA LEU A 722 -30.92 7.61 2.03
C LEU A 722 -30.66 8.90 1.26
N ASP A 723 -31.71 9.49 0.70
CA ASP A 723 -31.63 10.78 0.02
C ASP A 723 -31.74 11.92 1.02
N GLU A 724 -30.94 12.96 0.81
CA GLU A 724 -30.66 14.00 1.80
C GLU A 724 -30.34 13.44 3.20
N ILE A 725 -29.42 12.47 3.26
CA ILE A 725 -29.02 11.80 4.51
C ILE A 725 -28.59 12.75 5.65
N HIS A 726 -28.25 14.01 5.34
CA HIS A 726 -27.93 15.03 6.34
C HIS A 726 -29.07 15.30 7.36
N PHE A 727 -30.32 14.88 7.09
CA PHE A 727 -31.42 14.96 8.06
C PHE A 727 -31.23 14.09 9.32
N ILE A 728 -30.32 13.11 9.30
CA ILE A 728 -30.04 12.21 10.44
C ILE A 728 -28.68 12.43 11.11
N LYS A 729 -28.00 13.52 10.77
CA LYS A 729 -26.69 13.86 11.35
C LYS A 729 -26.79 14.10 12.87
N GLN A 730 -25.74 13.74 13.58
CA GLN A 730 -25.56 14.04 15.00
C GLN A 730 -24.32 14.89 15.25
N ARG A 731 -24.41 15.72 16.30
CA ARG A 731 -23.30 16.51 16.86
C ARG A 731 -22.68 15.77 18.05
N ALA A 732 -21.42 16.04 18.40
CA ALA A 732 -20.75 15.34 19.50
C ALA A 732 -21.45 15.60 20.86
N THR A 733 -22.13 16.74 21.01
CA THR A 733 -22.86 17.08 22.24
C THR A 733 -24.22 16.39 22.34
N GLN A 734 -24.72 15.75 21.29
CA GLN A 734 -26.00 15.05 21.32
C GLN A 734 -25.80 13.63 21.85
N VAL A 735 -26.24 13.40 23.08
CA VAL A 735 -26.09 12.10 23.76
C VAL A 735 -27.09 11.07 23.22
N GLU A 736 -28.31 11.49 22.88
CA GLU A 736 -29.36 10.58 22.40
C GLU A 736 -29.58 10.71 20.88
N PRO A 737 -29.78 9.59 20.17
CA PRO A 737 -30.17 9.58 18.77
C PRO A 737 -31.57 10.12 18.56
N THR A 738 -31.75 10.83 17.44
CA THR A 738 -33.09 11.25 17.02
C THR A 738 -33.91 10.01 16.63
N HIS A 739 -35.23 10.04 16.83
CA HIS A 739 -36.12 8.92 16.45
C HIS A 739 -35.92 8.50 14.98
N ARG A 740 -35.75 9.46 14.07
CA ARG A 740 -35.45 9.19 12.65
C ARG A 740 -34.18 8.38 12.47
N ARG A 741 -33.11 8.71 13.19
CA ARG A 741 -31.85 7.98 13.14
C ARG A 741 -32.01 6.56 13.67
N SER A 742 -32.63 6.39 14.84
CA SER A 742 -32.86 5.06 15.43
C SER A 742 -33.67 4.15 14.49
N ALA A 743 -34.71 4.69 13.87
CA ALA A 743 -35.51 3.98 12.87
C ALA A 743 -34.70 3.57 11.63
N LEU A 744 -33.82 4.45 11.14
CA LEU A 744 -32.95 4.14 10.01
C LEU A 744 -31.85 3.15 10.33
N GLU A 745 -31.33 3.14 11.56
CA GLU A 745 -30.37 2.14 11.99
C GLU A 745 -31.00 0.73 11.99
N LEU A 746 -32.27 0.62 12.40
CA LEU A 746 -33.04 -0.62 12.28
C LEU A 746 -33.22 -1.05 10.82
N LEU A 747 -33.62 -0.14 9.93
CA LEU A 747 -33.78 -0.45 8.50
C LEU A 747 -32.44 -0.75 7.81
N ARG A 748 -31.36 -0.10 8.23
CA ARG A 748 -30.03 -0.34 7.69
C ARG A 748 -29.56 -1.76 7.98
N ALA A 749 -29.88 -2.29 9.16
CA ALA A 749 -29.56 -3.67 9.54
C ALA A 749 -30.30 -4.71 8.68
N SER A 750 -31.43 -4.34 8.05
CA SER A 750 -32.20 -5.23 7.17
C SER A 750 -31.84 -5.10 5.69
N ALA A 751 -30.92 -4.19 5.33
CA ALA A 751 -30.42 -4.01 3.98
C ALA A 751 -28.98 -4.57 3.83
N GLN A 752 -28.68 -5.23 2.72
CA GLN A 752 -27.32 -5.74 2.45
C GLN A 752 -26.34 -4.57 2.26
N THR A 753 -26.72 -3.59 1.45
CA THR A 753 -25.89 -2.43 1.11
C THR A 753 -26.61 -1.12 1.43
N ALA A 754 -25.86 -0.02 1.55
CA ALA A 754 -26.45 1.30 1.76
C ALA A 754 -25.75 2.42 1.02
N ILE A 755 -26.54 3.27 0.36
CA ILE A 755 -26.06 4.45 -0.35
C ILE A 755 -26.65 5.69 0.30
N GLY A 756 -25.79 6.60 0.77
CA GLY A 756 -26.21 7.93 1.19
C GLY A 756 -26.08 8.92 0.03
N LEU A 757 -27.09 9.76 -0.18
CA LEU A 757 -27.03 10.88 -1.12
C LEU A 757 -27.19 12.19 -0.35
N THR A 758 -26.34 13.18 -0.61
CA THR A 758 -26.52 14.53 -0.08
C THR A 758 -25.95 15.60 -1.01
N GLY A 759 -26.65 16.71 -1.17
CA GLY A 759 -26.11 17.89 -1.87
C GLY A 759 -25.38 18.87 -0.97
N THR A 760 -25.57 18.78 0.33
CA THR A 760 -25.04 19.73 1.31
C THR A 760 -24.29 18.97 2.38
N PRO A 761 -23.05 18.54 2.11
CA PRO A 761 -22.27 17.90 3.15
C PRO A 761 -22.05 18.85 4.33
N LEU A 762 -22.13 20.20 4.14
CA LEU A 762 -21.89 21.26 5.13
C LEU A 762 -21.96 20.77 6.57
N ILE A 763 -20.77 20.40 7.02
CA ILE A 763 -20.44 19.85 8.30
C ILE A 763 -20.15 21.07 9.16
N ASN A 764 -21.04 21.39 10.10
CA ASN A 764 -20.66 22.37 11.10
C ASN A 764 -19.59 21.77 12.01
N GLU A 765 -19.65 20.47 12.30
CA GLU A 765 -18.81 19.83 13.31
C GLU A 765 -18.29 18.46 12.85
N LEU A 766 -17.03 18.13 13.15
CA LEU A 766 -16.38 16.87 12.73
C LEU A 766 -17.17 15.58 13.08
N ALA A 767 -18.02 15.63 14.12
CA ALA A 767 -18.91 14.54 14.47
C ALA A 767 -20.02 14.28 13.44
N GLU A 768 -20.51 15.31 12.73
CA GLU A 768 -21.61 15.16 11.77
C GLU A 768 -21.29 14.15 10.65
N PRO A 769 -20.18 14.22 9.87
CA PRO A 769 -19.88 13.24 8.82
C PRO A 769 -19.68 11.84 9.38
N MET A 770 -18.99 11.70 10.51
CA MET A 770 -18.74 10.42 11.14
C MET A 770 -20.04 9.80 11.62
N SER A 771 -20.96 10.59 12.14
CA SER A 771 -22.28 10.14 12.53
C SER A 771 -23.06 9.55 11.35
N LEU A 772 -22.90 10.09 10.13
CA LEU A 772 -23.54 9.57 8.91
C LEU A 772 -22.91 8.25 8.47
N LEU A 773 -21.58 8.19 8.43
CA LEU A 773 -20.84 6.98 8.06
C LEU A 773 -21.06 5.87 9.09
N GLN A 774 -21.19 6.20 10.38
CA GLN A 774 -21.52 5.26 11.43
C GLN A 774 -22.89 4.60 11.17
N THR A 775 -23.90 5.39 10.81
CA THR A 775 -25.20 4.83 10.43
C THR A 775 -25.08 3.95 9.18
N LEU A 776 -24.42 4.41 8.10
CA LEU A 776 -24.27 3.63 6.86
C LEU A 776 -23.45 2.33 7.04
N SER A 777 -22.50 2.32 7.98
CA SER A 777 -21.60 1.19 8.24
C SER A 777 -22.10 0.21 9.29
N GLN A 778 -23.31 0.42 9.85
CA GLN A 778 -23.83 -0.36 10.98
C GLN A 778 -22.94 -0.28 12.22
N HIS A 779 -22.64 0.94 12.67
CA HIS A 779 -21.88 1.21 13.89
C HIS A 779 -20.44 0.68 13.87
N ALA A 780 -19.79 0.70 12.70
CA ALA A 780 -18.40 0.25 12.63
C ALA A 780 -17.50 1.17 13.50
N PRO A 781 -16.65 0.61 14.40
CA PRO A 781 -15.96 1.37 15.44
C PRO A 781 -15.11 2.54 14.93
N GLN A 782 -14.57 2.45 13.71
CA GLN A 782 -13.76 3.52 13.12
C GLN A 782 -14.56 4.82 12.89
N PHE A 783 -15.89 4.72 12.75
CA PHE A 783 -16.80 5.85 12.58
C PHE A 783 -17.45 6.33 13.87
N ASP A 784 -17.00 5.84 15.03
CA ASP A 784 -17.51 6.33 16.30
C ASP A 784 -17.25 7.84 16.43
N HIS A 785 -18.33 8.62 16.43
CA HIS A 785 -18.30 10.07 16.48
C HIS A 785 -18.23 10.59 17.92
N ALA A 786 -18.54 9.77 18.93
CA ALA A 786 -18.52 10.16 20.34
C ALA A 786 -17.11 10.52 20.84
N ARG A 787 -16.06 9.98 20.19
CA ARG A 787 -14.66 10.29 20.48
C ARG A 787 -14.23 11.72 20.10
N LEU A 788 -15.00 12.41 19.27
CA LEU A 788 -14.65 13.73 18.69
C LEU A 788 -15.08 14.92 19.56
N SER A 789 -15.17 14.71 20.88
CA SER A 789 -15.49 15.78 21.84
C SER A 789 -14.32 16.74 22.05
N SER A 790 -13.08 16.31 21.77
CA SER A 790 -11.91 17.18 21.65
C SER A 790 -11.81 17.74 20.23
N ARG A 791 -11.41 19.01 20.08
CA ARG A 791 -11.27 19.69 18.78
C ARG A 791 -9.82 19.69 18.32
N ARG A 792 -9.13 18.54 18.35
CA ARG A 792 -7.70 18.50 18.05
C ARG A 792 -7.46 18.52 16.55
N MET A 793 -6.31 19.06 16.13
CA MET A 793 -5.85 18.93 14.74
C MET A 793 -5.76 17.46 14.29
N SER A 794 -5.33 16.56 15.18
CA SER A 794 -5.30 15.11 14.90
C SER A 794 -6.68 14.57 14.51
N ASP A 795 -7.74 15.08 15.13
CA ASP A 795 -9.11 14.58 14.98
C ASP A 795 -9.66 14.91 13.58
N VAL A 796 -9.25 16.05 12.99
CA VAL A 796 -9.56 16.38 11.59
C VAL A 796 -8.95 15.34 10.65
N ALA A 797 -7.68 15.00 10.84
CA ALA A 797 -7.01 14.00 10.03
C ALA A 797 -7.66 12.61 10.20
N ASP A 798 -8.01 12.22 11.44
CA ASP A 798 -8.72 10.97 11.73
C ASP A 798 -10.05 10.85 10.98
N VAL A 799 -10.84 11.92 10.98
CA VAL A 799 -12.15 11.93 10.32
C VAL A 799 -12.01 11.82 8.81
N PHE A 800 -11.12 12.60 8.20
CA PHE A 800 -10.94 12.57 6.75
C PHE A 800 -10.33 11.27 6.27
N GLU A 801 -9.34 10.73 6.99
CA GLU A 801 -8.73 9.44 6.68
C GLU A 801 -9.76 8.30 6.74
N ALA A 802 -10.64 8.32 7.74
CA ALA A 802 -11.74 7.36 7.84
C ALA A 802 -12.79 7.57 6.74
N MET A 803 -13.08 8.81 6.34
CA MET A 803 -14.18 9.15 5.42
C MET A 803 -13.83 8.95 3.94
N LEU A 804 -12.60 9.28 3.52
CA LEU A 804 -12.21 9.36 2.11
C LEU A 804 -12.49 8.10 1.28
N PRO A 805 -12.29 6.87 1.79
CA PRO A 805 -12.61 5.65 1.05
C PRO A 805 -14.12 5.42 0.81
N HIS A 806 -14.98 6.14 1.54
CA HIS A 806 -16.42 5.92 1.58
C HIS A 806 -17.24 7.11 1.07
N ILE A 807 -16.60 8.17 0.56
CA ILE A 807 -17.29 9.37 0.09
C ILE A 807 -16.90 9.72 -1.35
N ILE A 808 -17.88 10.15 -2.15
CA ILE A 808 -17.67 10.81 -3.44
C ILE A 808 -18.08 12.26 -3.28
N ARG A 809 -17.20 13.20 -3.62
CA ARG A 809 -17.48 14.62 -3.50
C ARG A 809 -16.85 15.41 -4.64
N ARG A 810 -17.66 15.92 -5.56
CA ARG A 810 -17.25 16.81 -6.65
C ARG A 810 -18.07 18.09 -6.68
N ARG A 811 -17.41 19.20 -7.03
CA ARG A 811 -18.06 20.51 -7.11
C ARG A 811 -18.52 20.87 -8.52
N LYS A 812 -19.54 21.71 -8.57
CA LYS A 812 -20.23 22.10 -9.79
C LYS A 812 -19.37 22.99 -10.70
N ASP A 813 -18.66 23.96 -10.12
CA ASP A 813 -17.71 24.85 -10.78
C ASP A 813 -16.46 24.12 -11.29
N GLU A 814 -16.09 23.01 -10.66
CA GLU A 814 -14.93 22.19 -11.04
C GLU A 814 -15.26 21.18 -12.15
N THR A 815 -16.51 20.71 -12.21
CA THR A 815 -16.91 19.59 -13.07
C THR A 815 -17.80 20.02 -14.25
N LEU A 816 -18.67 21.02 -14.06
CA LEU A 816 -19.68 21.43 -15.04
C LEU A 816 -19.29 22.75 -15.73
N LEU A 817 -18.15 22.76 -16.42
CA LEU A 817 -17.53 23.95 -17.02
C LEU A 817 -18.31 24.65 -18.16
N HIS A 818 -19.41 24.06 -18.65
CA HIS A 818 -20.36 24.73 -19.58
C HIS A 818 -21.29 25.68 -18.85
N LEU A 819 -21.50 25.47 -17.55
CA LEU A 819 -22.46 26.29 -16.83
C LEU A 819 -21.89 27.70 -16.70
N PRO A 820 -22.72 28.74 -16.95
CA PRO A 820 -22.27 30.10 -16.80
C PRO A 820 -21.89 30.37 -15.33
N GLY A 821 -20.92 31.27 -15.14
CA GLY A 821 -20.57 31.77 -13.81
C GLY A 821 -21.77 32.40 -13.11
N CYS A 822 -21.82 32.29 -11.78
CA CYS A 822 -22.84 32.94 -10.97
C CYS A 822 -22.33 34.32 -10.53
N ASP A 823 -22.97 35.40 -11.00
CA ASP A 823 -22.68 36.75 -10.52
C ASP A 823 -23.41 37.01 -9.21
N VAL A 824 -22.66 37.04 -8.10
CA VAL A 824 -23.18 37.30 -6.76
C VAL A 824 -22.85 38.74 -6.39
N ARG A 825 -23.88 39.59 -6.29
CA ARG A 825 -23.73 41.00 -5.91
C ARG A 825 -24.30 41.23 -4.52
N PRO A 826 -23.48 41.53 -3.51
CA PRO A 826 -24.00 41.96 -2.22
C PRO A 826 -24.66 43.33 -2.39
N VAL A 827 -25.90 43.45 -1.92
CA VAL A 827 -26.65 44.71 -1.94
C VAL A 827 -26.95 45.12 -0.50
N SER A 828 -26.37 46.23 -0.08
CA SER A 828 -26.66 46.83 1.23
C SER A 828 -27.99 47.55 1.18
N ILE A 829 -28.94 47.12 1.99
CA ILE A 829 -30.26 47.74 2.13
C ILE A 829 -30.26 48.51 3.45
N PRO A 830 -30.39 49.85 3.44
CA PRO A 830 -30.44 50.63 4.66
C PRO A 830 -31.70 50.29 5.46
N LEU A 831 -31.57 50.19 6.78
CA LEU A 831 -32.70 49.94 7.66
C LEU A 831 -33.49 51.26 7.84
N PRO A 832 -34.80 51.30 7.56
CA PRO A 832 -35.65 52.44 7.89
C PRO A 832 -35.61 52.78 9.38
N LEU A 833 -35.66 54.07 9.74
CA LEU A 833 -35.51 54.56 11.12
C LEU A 833 -36.52 53.94 12.10
N ASP A 834 -37.74 53.66 11.63
CA ASP A 834 -38.79 53.01 12.41
C ASP A 834 -38.48 51.54 12.71
N LEU A 835 -37.85 50.83 11.76
CA LEU A 835 -37.41 49.45 11.95
C LEU A 835 -36.12 49.37 12.78
N GLU A 836 -35.26 50.38 12.71
CA GLU A 836 -34.04 50.49 13.54
C GLU A 836 -34.39 50.62 15.03
N ALA A 837 -35.36 51.47 15.37
CA ALA A 837 -35.84 51.60 16.74
C ALA A 837 -36.35 50.26 17.31
N ARG A 838 -37.10 49.50 16.50
CA ARG A 838 -37.61 48.17 16.86
C ARG A 838 -36.51 47.13 17.00
N MET A 839 -35.48 47.20 16.15
CA MET A 839 -34.31 46.32 16.25
C MET A 839 -33.58 46.54 17.59
N ILE A 840 -33.33 47.81 17.95
CA ILE A 840 -32.67 48.19 19.23
C ILE A 840 -33.49 47.68 20.43
N GLU A 841 -34.82 47.73 20.36
CA GLU A 841 -35.70 47.19 21.40
C GLU A 841 -35.53 45.68 21.57
N ILE A 842 -35.48 44.92 20.47
CA ILE A 842 -35.29 43.46 20.50
C ILE A 842 -33.91 43.08 21.07
N TYR A 843 -32.87 43.87 20.77
CA TYR A 843 -31.53 43.64 21.33
C TYR A 843 -31.47 43.77 22.86
N LYS A 844 -32.43 44.47 23.48
CA LYS A 844 -32.53 44.61 24.95
C LYS A 844 -33.24 43.43 25.61
N TRP A 845 -33.76 42.47 24.85
CA TRP A 845 -34.47 41.31 25.40
C TRP A 845 -33.51 40.38 26.16
N GLN A 846 -34.03 39.72 27.20
CA GLN A 846 -33.26 38.74 27.97
C GLN A 846 -32.80 37.57 27.10
N ARG A 847 -31.64 36.98 27.41
CA ARG A 847 -31.08 35.81 26.70
C ARG A 847 -32.02 34.61 26.64
N SER A 848 -32.91 34.45 27.62
CA SER A 848 -33.97 33.42 27.62
C SER A 848 -34.94 33.53 26.44
N ARG A 849 -35.08 34.73 25.85
CA ARG A 849 -35.93 35.01 24.67
C ARG A 849 -35.15 35.05 23.35
N ALA A 850 -33.93 34.52 23.32
CA ALA A 850 -33.07 34.59 22.12
C ALA A 850 -33.74 33.99 20.86
N SER A 851 -34.45 32.87 20.99
CA SER A 851 -35.18 32.25 19.88
C SER A 851 -36.30 33.15 19.34
N GLU A 852 -37.06 33.81 20.21
CA GLU A 852 -38.10 34.76 19.82
C GLU A 852 -37.50 36.03 19.19
N ALA A 853 -36.42 36.56 19.78
CA ALA A 853 -35.69 37.71 19.28
C ALA A 853 -35.18 37.46 17.85
N LEU A 854 -34.61 36.28 17.59
CA LEU A 854 -34.17 35.89 16.25
C LEU A 854 -35.31 35.86 15.23
N VAL A 855 -36.49 35.35 15.61
CA VAL A 855 -37.67 35.36 14.72
C VAL A 855 -38.10 36.80 14.41
N GLN A 856 -38.13 37.68 15.40
CA GLN A 856 -38.52 39.09 15.19
C GLN A 856 -37.50 39.86 14.35
N LEU A 857 -36.20 39.64 14.58
CA LEU A 857 -35.13 40.23 13.76
C LEU A 857 -35.21 39.77 12.30
N ARG A 858 -35.54 38.49 12.05
CA ARG A 858 -35.77 37.98 10.70
C ARG A 858 -36.96 38.68 10.03
N LYS A 859 -38.06 38.89 10.74
CA LYS A 859 -39.22 39.63 10.23
C LYS A 859 -38.86 41.07 9.86
N LEU A 860 -38.20 41.80 10.76
CA LEU A 860 -37.72 43.17 10.49
C LEU A 860 -36.79 43.23 9.28
N ALA A 861 -35.86 42.28 9.16
CA ALA A 861 -34.96 42.20 8.02
C ALA A 861 -35.70 41.94 6.71
N THR A 862 -36.79 41.18 6.74
CA THR A 862 -37.64 40.96 5.58
C THR A 862 -38.45 42.21 5.22
N ASP A 863 -39.05 42.89 6.20
CA ASP A 863 -39.82 44.12 6.00
C ASP A 863 -38.95 45.21 5.36
N ALA A 864 -37.70 45.37 5.84
CA ALA A 864 -36.73 46.30 5.27
C ALA A 864 -36.38 45.98 3.80
N LYS A 865 -36.38 44.69 3.42
CA LYS A 865 -36.07 44.24 2.07
C LYS A 865 -37.24 44.34 1.11
N LEU A 866 -38.47 44.44 1.61
CA LEU A 866 -39.69 44.26 0.80
C LEU A 866 -39.78 45.25 -0.36
N ALA A 867 -39.57 46.54 -0.10
CA ALA A 867 -39.64 47.57 -1.15
C ALA A 867 -38.65 47.30 -2.29
N TYR A 868 -37.42 46.91 -1.93
CA TYR A 868 -36.39 46.53 -2.90
C TYR A 868 -36.76 45.29 -3.70
N LEU A 869 -37.31 44.25 -3.04
CA LEU A 869 -37.73 43.01 -3.70
C LEU A 869 -38.88 43.26 -4.69
N VAL A 870 -39.88 44.07 -4.33
CA VAL A 870 -41.01 44.43 -5.20
C VAL A 870 -40.53 45.21 -6.43
N GLU A 871 -39.66 46.22 -6.24
CA GLU A 871 -39.11 46.99 -7.36
C GLU A 871 -38.35 46.08 -8.33
N ARG A 872 -37.52 45.17 -7.81
CA ARG A 872 -36.77 44.20 -8.62
C ARG A 872 -37.68 43.19 -9.31
N ALA A 873 -38.72 42.71 -8.64
CA ALA A 873 -39.68 41.78 -9.21
C ALA A 873 -40.41 42.40 -10.40
N ARG A 874 -40.82 43.68 -10.31
CA ARG A 874 -41.46 44.42 -11.42
C ARG A 874 -40.55 44.59 -12.64
N ALA A 875 -39.25 44.80 -12.41
CA ALA A 875 -38.28 44.98 -13.48
C ALA A 875 -37.77 43.66 -14.09
N ALA A 876 -37.98 42.52 -13.42
CA ALA A 876 -37.44 41.24 -13.84
C ALA A 876 -38.47 40.40 -14.63
N ARG A 877 -38.03 39.80 -15.75
CA ARG A 877 -38.87 38.86 -16.51
C ARG A 877 -39.21 37.59 -15.73
N LYS A 878 -38.28 37.14 -14.87
CA LYS A 878 -38.43 36.04 -13.90
C LYS A 878 -37.52 36.35 -12.72
N MET A 879 -38.05 36.23 -11.51
CA MET A 879 -37.31 36.42 -10.27
C MET A 879 -37.52 35.21 -9.36
N LEU A 880 -36.43 34.63 -8.87
CA LEU A 880 -36.48 33.63 -7.80
C LEU A 880 -36.02 34.31 -6.52
N ILE A 881 -36.84 34.23 -5.47
CA ILE A 881 -36.52 34.83 -4.17
C ILE A 881 -36.38 33.70 -3.15
N LEU A 882 -35.16 33.52 -2.63
CA LEU A 882 -34.85 32.54 -1.58
C LEU A 882 -34.82 33.25 -0.24
N THR A 883 -35.84 33.01 0.58
CA THR A 883 -36.09 33.79 1.79
C THR A 883 -37.11 33.08 2.66
N TYR A 884 -37.13 33.40 3.96
CA TYR A 884 -38.12 32.91 4.92
C TYR A 884 -39.33 33.85 4.95
N LEU A 885 -39.98 34.06 3.80
CA LEU A 885 -41.19 34.89 3.74
C LEU A 885 -42.36 34.14 4.35
N THR A 886 -43.19 34.85 5.08
CA THR A 886 -44.56 34.44 5.38
C THR A 886 -45.42 34.63 4.13
N ASP A 887 -46.53 33.89 4.03
CA ASP A 887 -47.40 33.89 2.85
C ASP A 887 -47.87 35.31 2.45
N ASP A 888 -48.15 36.16 3.44
CA ASP A 888 -48.57 37.56 3.25
C ASP A 888 -47.51 38.43 2.54
N ILE A 889 -46.22 38.12 2.71
CA ILE A 889 -45.14 38.86 2.04
C ILE A 889 -44.95 38.35 0.62
N SER A 890 -45.13 37.04 0.41
CA SER A 890 -45.12 36.44 -0.93
C SER A 890 -46.25 37.01 -1.78
N GLU A 891 -47.45 37.17 -1.21
CA GLU A 891 -48.59 37.84 -1.87
C GLU A 891 -48.27 39.29 -2.24
N LYS A 892 -47.67 40.07 -1.32
CA LYS A 892 -47.28 41.47 -1.59
C LYS A 892 -46.24 41.62 -2.69
N ILE A 893 -45.42 40.61 -2.95
CA ILE A 893 -44.44 40.60 -4.05
C ILE A 893 -45.06 40.11 -5.36
N ALA A 894 -46.08 39.25 -5.28
CA ALA A 894 -46.75 38.69 -6.46
C ALA A 894 -47.70 39.67 -7.17
N VAL A 895 -48.10 40.76 -6.51
CA VAL A 895 -48.91 41.87 -7.05
C VAL A 895 -48.03 42.89 -7.78
#